data_AF-A0A9U8E2E6-F1
#
_entry.id   AF-A0A9U8E2E6-F1
#
_cell.length_a   1.000
_cell.length_b   1.000
_cell.length_c   1.000
_cell.angle_alpha   90.00
_cell.angle_beta   90.00
_cell.angle_gamma   90.00
#
_symmetry.space_group_name_H-M   'P 1'
#
loop_
_entity.id
_entity.type
_entity.pdbx_description
1 polymer ?
#
loop_
_entity_poly.entity_id
_entity_poly.type
_entity_poly.pdbx_seq_one_letter_code
_entity_poly.pdbx_strand_id
1 'polypeptide(L)'
;MARLFLRLVLCVFVVSLISSELVIDVQPNVISPEITAQLVVNCSITNNQVQYLDVIKSLTLSRYNETIREFDELIALDSLTQNLKQFVRFKYSQISFGNLYITLTLPNPTQFDARIYRCNATGANSEGTNISLFAKMAVEYETNSTALIEEIRRIKKDENKCSLKKDDLSDIKQRWRVYFSESSKIIKERIEPLTLKCTFQILTPDENETSRLQSLYILHETNGVVANINKDQAVITTIQGGNFENAQGEISGNQSKESYLQVTWSNLKHSDSGKYFCEAHVKHSKGKAERLNEMLTIKVISPTIDDLMEVIQKLVTQVDGDKESLQDVKQNIKNIKEDLNTKEQNIISIKEDLNTKQQSIISIKEEFKTKQENIQKDVTINQQNIQKIKEELDSKEQSMIRIREDFSACQQNISAFKENLEIMFVNLSTSFMQVKTQINKGNQEDQHLIPQKICRDVNSTDERVVVTLTSGLKVMCDTKTDGGGWIIFQRRINGKVDFYRGWKEYRDGFGDYAIGEFYLGNEYISKLTSTRNFDLRIDFKYNHKTYFVEYSDFRILNETNKYQLKIGKYKGNASDDFSYHNNMQFSTFDRDNDVDTRNCALLFTGAWWYKACHYSNLNGQWGSKEYSKGANWESITGFGASVSFVEMKIRER
;
A
#
# COMPACT_ATOMS: atom_id res chain seq x y z
N MET A 1 15.91 13.92 106.12
CA MET A 1 17.06 13.00 105.91
C MET A 1 16.72 12.02 104.81
N ALA A 2 17.75 11.57 104.07
CA ALA A 2 17.97 10.23 103.46
C ALA A 2 16.76 9.47 102.84
N ARG A 3 16.81 9.02 101.56
CA ARG A 3 17.63 7.88 101.05
C ARG A 3 17.44 6.62 101.92
N LEU A 4 17.15 5.42 101.40
CA LEU A 4 17.70 4.78 100.19
C LEU A 4 16.87 3.52 99.78
N PHE A 5 17.26 2.86 98.69
CA PHE A 5 16.92 1.48 98.24
C PHE A 5 15.58 1.15 97.54
N LEU A 6 15.68 1.28 96.22
CA LEU A 6 14.98 0.52 95.17
C LEU A 6 15.27 -0.99 95.21
N ARG A 7 14.23 -1.85 95.06
CA ARG A 7 14.16 -3.23 94.47
C ARG A 7 12.93 -3.97 95.07
N LEU A 8 12.17 -4.83 94.38
CA LEU A 8 11.93 -5.11 92.95
C LEU A 8 10.63 -5.98 92.86
N VAL A 9 9.96 -6.12 91.70
CA VAL A 9 8.83 -7.07 91.43
C VAL A 9 7.47 -6.67 92.08
N LEU A 10 6.26 -6.81 91.51
CA LEU A 10 5.74 -7.35 90.22
C LEU A 10 4.67 -6.39 89.62
N CYS A 11 4.27 -6.60 88.36
CA CYS A 11 3.23 -5.87 87.64
C CYS A 11 1.77 -6.27 88.01
N VAL A 12 0.82 -5.35 87.78
CA VAL A 12 -0.54 -5.66 87.27
C VAL A 12 -0.90 -4.60 86.21
N PHE A 13 -1.51 -5.01 85.10
CA PHE A 13 -1.98 -4.13 84.02
C PHE A 13 -3.40 -3.58 84.31
N VAL A 14 -3.69 -2.36 83.86
CA VAL A 14 -5.07 -1.92 83.63
C VAL A 14 -5.46 -2.36 82.22
N VAL A 15 -6.35 -3.34 82.12
CA VAL A 15 -6.94 -3.81 80.85
C VAL A 15 -8.26 -3.09 80.61
N SER A 16 -8.49 -2.62 79.39
CA SER A 16 -9.79 -2.09 78.97
C SER A 16 -10.86 -3.18 79.02
N LEU A 17 -11.79 -3.09 79.97
CA LEU A 17 -12.92 -4.01 80.08
C LEU A 17 -13.89 -3.79 78.91
N ILE A 18 -13.91 -4.71 77.97
CA ILE A 18 -14.86 -4.71 76.85
C ILE A 18 -16.15 -5.40 77.31
N SER A 19 -17.23 -4.64 77.48
CA SER A 19 -18.55 -5.20 77.80
C SER A 19 -19.05 -6.13 76.68
N SER A 20 -19.54 -7.30 77.07
CA SER A 20 -19.98 -8.36 76.16
C SER A 20 -21.50 -8.34 75.97
N GLU A 21 -21.95 -8.12 74.74
CA GLU A 21 -23.33 -7.79 74.38
C GLU A 21 -23.97 -8.83 73.43
N LEU A 22 -25.28 -9.03 73.59
CA LEU A 22 -26.13 -9.83 72.70
C LEU A 22 -26.51 -8.99 71.47
N VAL A 23 -25.90 -9.29 70.33
CA VAL A 23 -26.06 -8.52 69.10
C VAL A 23 -26.99 -9.25 68.14
N ILE A 24 -28.03 -8.54 67.68
CA ILE A 24 -28.70 -8.85 66.42
C ILE A 24 -28.32 -7.80 65.38
N ASP A 25 -27.70 -8.26 64.31
CA ASP A 25 -27.36 -7.46 63.13
C ASP A 25 -28.17 -7.97 61.94
N VAL A 26 -28.61 -7.07 61.07
CA VAL A 26 -29.40 -7.41 59.90
C VAL A 26 -28.97 -6.58 58.70
N GLN A 27 -28.49 -7.28 57.66
CA GLN A 27 -27.88 -6.65 56.48
C GLN A 27 -28.58 -7.11 55.19
N PRO A 28 -29.17 -6.18 54.40
CA PRO A 28 -29.50 -4.80 54.77
C PRO A 28 -30.68 -4.74 55.76
N ASN A 29 -30.79 -3.64 56.51
CA ASN A 29 -31.93 -3.37 57.39
C ASN A 29 -33.15 -2.77 56.67
N VAL A 30 -33.03 -2.48 55.36
CA VAL A 30 -34.11 -2.07 54.46
C VAL A 30 -34.05 -2.97 53.23
N ILE A 31 -35.18 -3.53 52.80
CA ILE A 31 -35.25 -4.41 51.63
C ILE A 31 -36.22 -3.88 50.55
N SER A 32 -35.88 -4.16 49.29
CA SER A 32 -36.72 -3.97 48.10
C SER A 32 -36.56 -5.19 47.19
N PRO A 33 -37.66 -5.77 46.66
CA PRO A 33 -37.62 -7.01 45.89
C PRO A 33 -36.97 -6.85 44.50
N GLU A 34 -36.79 -5.62 44.02
CA GLU A 34 -36.14 -5.32 42.75
C GLU A 34 -34.60 -5.29 42.82
N ILE A 35 -34.02 -5.04 44.02
CA ILE A 35 -32.56 -4.83 44.18
C ILE A 35 -31.91 -5.62 45.31
N THR A 36 -32.67 -6.14 46.28
CA THR A 36 -32.09 -6.87 47.42
C THR A 36 -31.89 -8.34 47.07
N ALA A 37 -30.66 -8.73 46.72
CA ALA A 37 -30.34 -10.12 46.40
C ALA A 37 -30.41 -11.09 47.61
N GLN A 38 -30.13 -10.59 48.83
CA GLN A 38 -30.25 -11.38 50.06
C GLN A 38 -30.46 -10.51 51.29
N LEU A 39 -31.14 -11.06 52.30
CA LEU A 39 -31.26 -10.54 53.66
C LEU A 39 -30.51 -11.48 54.62
N VAL A 40 -29.51 -10.97 55.32
CA VAL A 40 -28.72 -11.72 56.30
C VAL A 40 -29.09 -11.26 57.70
N VAL A 41 -29.68 -12.16 58.50
CA VAL A 41 -30.04 -11.93 59.91
C VAL A 41 -29.05 -12.68 60.79
N ASN A 42 -28.16 -11.97 61.47
CA ASN A 42 -27.16 -12.55 62.37
C ASN A 42 -27.54 -12.30 63.84
N CYS A 43 -27.75 -13.38 64.59
CA CYS A 43 -28.01 -13.40 66.02
C CYS A 43 -26.78 -13.98 66.71
N SER A 44 -26.07 -13.18 67.52
CA SER A 44 -24.74 -13.56 68.03
C SER A 44 -24.42 -12.93 69.38
N ILE A 45 -23.49 -13.54 70.13
CA ILE A 45 -22.99 -13.01 71.41
C ILE A 45 -21.52 -12.62 71.24
N THR A 46 -21.22 -11.35 71.51
CA THR A 46 -19.85 -10.84 71.47
C THR A 46 -19.06 -11.25 72.72
N ASN A 47 -17.76 -11.51 72.57
CA ASN A 47 -16.83 -11.82 73.66
C ASN A 47 -17.22 -12.97 74.61
N ASN A 48 -18.02 -13.94 74.13
CA ASN A 48 -18.26 -15.24 74.80
C ASN A 48 -18.97 -15.19 76.18
N GLN A 49 -19.49 -14.02 76.58
CA GLN A 49 -20.27 -13.78 77.80
C GLN A 49 -21.43 -12.83 77.47
N VAL A 50 -22.45 -12.73 78.34
CA VAL A 50 -23.44 -11.65 78.29
C VAL A 50 -23.62 -11.14 79.71
N GLN A 51 -23.83 -9.84 79.89
CA GLN A 51 -24.21 -9.32 81.21
C GLN A 51 -25.38 -10.13 81.77
N TYR A 52 -25.28 -10.57 83.04
CA TYR A 52 -26.27 -11.37 83.76
C TYR A 52 -26.50 -12.82 83.29
N LEU A 53 -25.67 -13.38 82.39
CA LEU A 53 -25.68 -14.81 82.03
C LEU A 53 -24.29 -15.45 82.15
N ASP A 54 -24.12 -16.31 83.17
CA ASP A 54 -22.89 -17.05 83.43
C ASP A 54 -22.81 -18.37 82.65
N VAL A 55 -23.96 -19.02 82.40
CA VAL A 55 -24.06 -20.22 81.54
C VAL A 55 -25.18 -20.02 80.53
N ILE A 56 -24.81 -19.86 79.26
CA ILE A 56 -25.75 -19.80 78.13
C ILE A 56 -26.19 -21.23 77.80
N LYS A 57 -27.51 -21.43 77.71
CA LYS A 57 -28.16 -22.73 77.45
C LYS A 57 -28.71 -22.81 76.02
N SER A 58 -29.30 -21.72 75.52
CA SER A 58 -29.77 -21.65 74.14
C SER A 58 -29.70 -20.24 73.56
N LEU A 59 -29.66 -20.19 72.23
CA LEU A 59 -29.80 -19.00 71.42
C LEU A 59 -30.93 -19.22 70.41
N THR A 60 -31.95 -18.37 70.41
CA THR A 60 -33.12 -18.48 69.53
C THR A 60 -33.26 -17.25 68.66
N LEU A 61 -33.39 -17.46 67.35
CA LEU A 61 -33.82 -16.46 66.39
C LEU A 61 -35.33 -16.58 66.14
N SER A 62 -36.08 -15.50 66.41
CA SER A 62 -37.52 -15.40 66.19
C SER A 62 -37.85 -14.27 65.20
N ARG A 63 -39.03 -14.34 64.56
CA ARG A 63 -39.60 -13.28 63.70
C ARG A 63 -40.99 -12.88 64.18
N TYR A 64 -41.27 -11.58 64.21
CA TYR A 64 -42.58 -11.07 64.62
C TYR A 64 -43.66 -11.42 63.59
N ASN A 65 -44.76 -12.00 64.07
CA ASN A 65 -45.91 -12.41 63.28
C ASN A 65 -47.12 -11.52 63.64
N GLU A 66 -47.52 -10.67 62.69
CA GLU A 66 -48.56 -9.67 62.90
C GLU A 66 -49.96 -10.27 63.08
N THR A 67 -50.19 -11.48 62.56
CA THR A 67 -51.49 -12.18 62.64
C THR A 67 -51.79 -12.65 64.05
N ILE A 68 -50.79 -13.18 64.76
CA ILE A 68 -50.92 -13.62 66.17
C ILE A 68 -50.40 -12.59 67.18
N ARG A 69 -49.68 -11.56 66.72
CA ARG A 69 -49.02 -10.51 67.52
C ARG A 69 -47.92 -11.00 68.48
N GLU A 70 -47.32 -12.14 68.15
CA GLU A 70 -46.23 -12.76 68.90
C GLU A 70 -44.99 -12.96 68.02
N PHE A 71 -43.94 -13.57 68.56
CA PHE A 71 -42.70 -13.87 67.85
C PHE A 71 -42.59 -15.37 67.56
N ASP A 72 -42.81 -15.78 66.31
CA ASP A 72 -42.57 -17.14 65.84
C ASP A 72 -41.09 -17.49 66.02
N GLU A 73 -40.77 -18.58 66.72
CA GLU A 73 -39.41 -19.12 66.70
C GLU A 73 -39.11 -19.65 65.29
N LEU A 74 -38.01 -19.20 64.69
CA LEU A 74 -37.56 -19.68 63.39
C LEU A 74 -36.56 -20.82 63.57
N ILE A 75 -35.57 -20.56 64.43
CA ILE A 75 -34.39 -21.40 64.68
C ILE A 75 -34.01 -21.27 66.15
N ALA A 76 -33.82 -22.38 66.85
CA ALA A 76 -33.20 -22.43 68.17
C ALA A 76 -31.95 -23.32 68.16
N LEU A 77 -30.85 -22.83 68.72
CA LEU A 77 -29.62 -23.55 68.97
C LEU A 77 -29.51 -23.85 70.47
N ASP A 78 -29.36 -25.11 70.83
CA ASP A 78 -28.87 -25.50 72.16
C ASP A 78 -27.34 -25.35 72.18
N SER A 79 -26.82 -24.46 73.04
CA SER A 79 -25.39 -24.09 73.03
C SER A 79 -24.48 -25.11 73.73
N LEU A 80 -25.05 -26.09 74.45
CA LEU A 80 -24.31 -27.15 75.13
C LEU A 80 -24.14 -28.40 74.25
N THR A 81 -25.18 -28.73 73.47
CA THR A 81 -25.21 -29.89 72.55
C THR A 81 -24.96 -29.52 71.09
N GLN A 82 -24.84 -28.22 70.77
CA GLN A 82 -24.78 -27.68 69.41
C GLN A 82 -25.99 -28.09 68.52
N ASN A 83 -27.13 -28.45 69.12
CA ASN A 83 -28.27 -28.99 68.41
C ASN A 83 -29.15 -27.85 67.86
N LEU A 84 -29.21 -27.75 66.53
CA LEU A 84 -30.03 -26.75 65.83
C LEU A 84 -31.42 -27.31 65.51
N LYS A 85 -32.47 -26.68 66.07
CA LYS A 85 -33.87 -26.95 65.75
C LYS A 85 -34.42 -25.84 64.86
N GLN A 86 -34.85 -26.21 63.65
CA GLN A 86 -35.53 -25.31 62.72
C GLN A 86 -37.04 -25.57 62.78
N PHE A 87 -37.81 -24.55 63.16
CA PHE A 87 -39.27 -24.64 63.26
C PHE A 87 -39.97 -24.19 61.96
N VAL A 88 -39.37 -23.26 61.22
CA VAL A 88 -39.89 -22.73 59.95
C VAL A 88 -39.00 -23.14 58.79
N ARG A 89 -39.55 -23.92 57.83
CA ARG A 89 -38.83 -24.40 56.65
C ARG A 89 -38.88 -23.39 55.50
N PHE A 90 -37.82 -22.59 55.35
CA PHE A 90 -37.62 -21.74 54.18
C PHE A 90 -37.27 -22.57 52.94
N LYS A 91 -37.63 -22.12 51.73
CA LYS A 91 -37.36 -22.86 50.49
C LYS A 91 -35.89 -22.81 50.03
N TYR A 92 -35.22 -21.68 50.25
CA TYR A 92 -33.89 -21.40 49.67
C TYR A 92 -32.90 -20.76 50.66
N SER A 93 -33.19 -20.74 51.97
CA SER A 93 -32.32 -20.11 52.95
C SER A 93 -31.01 -20.87 53.16
N GLN A 94 -29.93 -20.15 53.42
CA GLN A 94 -28.75 -20.71 54.06
C GLN A 94 -28.82 -20.43 55.57
N ILE A 95 -28.39 -21.39 56.40
CA ILE A 95 -28.25 -21.23 57.84
C ILE A 95 -26.83 -21.61 58.21
N SER A 96 -26.10 -20.69 58.84
CA SER A 96 -24.81 -20.94 59.49
C SER A 96 -24.99 -20.79 60.98
N PHE A 97 -24.29 -21.60 61.77
CA PHE A 97 -24.30 -21.49 63.22
C PHE A 97 -22.99 -21.99 63.81
N GLY A 98 -22.71 -21.53 65.03
CA GLY A 98 -21.62 -22.00 65.88
C GLY A 98 -22.01 -21.75 67.33
N ASN A 99 -21.15 -22.11 68.30
CA ASN A 99 -21.48 -22.19 69.73
C ASN A 99 -22.37 -21.05 70.27
N LEU A 100 -22.14 -19.82 69.83
CA LEU A 100 -22.83 -18.60 70.28
C LEU A 100 -23.30 -17.69 69.11
N TYR A 101 -23.59 -18.26 67.93
CA TYR A 101 -24.23 -17.49 66.84
C TYR A 101 -25.15 -18.35 65.95
N ILE A 102 -26.16 -17.70 65.38
CA ILE A 102 -27.05 -18.19 64.32
C ILE A 102 -27.12 -17.09 63.25
N THR A 103 -26.75 -17.41 62.02
CA THR A 103 -26.89 -16.54 60.85
C THR A 103 -27.88 -17.17 59.87
N LEU A 104 -28.99 -16.48 59.60
CA LEU A 104 -30.01 -16.86 58.62
C LEU A 104 -29.89 -15.96 57.39
N THR A 105 -29.58 -16.53 56.24
CA THR A 105 -29.53 -15.82 54.95
C THR A 105 -30.74 -16.21 54.11
N LEU A 106 -31.59 -15.23 53.79
CA LEU A 106 -32.75 -15.36 52.92
C LEU A 106 -32.43 -14.73 51.55
N PRO A 107 -32.22 -15.50 50.46
CA PRO A 107 -32.05 -14.94 49.12
C PRO A 107 -33.40 -14.45 48.56
N ASN A 108 -33.36 -13.37 47.78
CA ASN A 108 -34.52 -12.67 47.20
C ASN A 108 -35.64 -12.41 48.24
N PRO A 109 -35.34 -11.71 49.35
CA PRO A 109 -36.29 -11.41 50.42
C PRO A 109 -37.48 -10.57 49.92
N THR A 110 -38.66 -10.86 50.46
CA THR A 110 -39.93 -10.28 50.02
C THR A 110 -40.52 -9.34 51.07
N GLN A 111 -41.66 -8.69 50.77
CA GLN A 111 -42.42 -7.92 51.76
C GLN A 111 -42.82 -8.74 53.01
N PHE A 112 -42.84 -10.07 52.96
CA PHE A 112 -43.09 -10.94 54.12
C PHE A 112 -41.87 -11.10 55.03
N ASP A 113 -40.68 -10.79 54.53
CA ASP A 113 -39.41 -10.94 55.25
C ASP A 113 -38.95 -9.64 55.92
N ALA A 114 -39.52 -8.50 55.51
CA ALA A 114 -39.46 -7.23 56.23
C ALA A 114 -40.31 -7.27 57.52
N ARG A 115 -39.74 -7.79 58.61
CA ARG A 115 -40.38 -7.88 59.93
C ARG A 115 -39.36 -7.56 61.03
N ILE A 116 -39.85 -7.43 62.26
CA ILE A 116 -38.97 -7.34 63.43
C ILE A 116 -38.43 -8.74 63.72
N TYR A 117 -37.11 -8.90 63.67
CA TYR A 117 -36.41 -10.09 64.13
C TYR A 117 -35.98 -9.92 65.60
N ARG A 118 -35.93 -11.02 66.34
CA ARG A 118 -35.52 -11.06 67.75
C ARG A 118 -34.49 -12.16 67.94
N CYS A 119 -33.31 -11.79 68.44
CA CYS A 119 -32.32 -12.71 68.96
C CYS A 119 -32.56 -12.83 70.47
N ASN A 120 -32.71 -14.05 70.98
CA ASN A 120 -33.02 -14.32 72.39
C ASN A 120 -32.02 -15.36 72.94
N ALA A 121 -31.20 -14.96 73.91
CA ALA A 121 -30.30 -15.85 74.63
C ALA A 121 -30.94 -16.26 75.95
N THR A 122 -31.01 -17.57 76.23
CA THR A 122 -31.46 -18.08 77.53
C THR A 122 -30.34 -18.81 78.24
N GLY A 123 -30.30 -18.69 79.56
CA GLY A 123 -29.23 -19.26 80.36
C GLY A 123 -29.53 -19.25 81.85
N ALA A 124 -28.50 -19.44 82.67
CA ALA A 124 -28.57 -19.25 84.12
C ALA A 124 -27.54 -18.20 84.59
N ASN A 125 -27.90 -17.47 85.65
CA ASN A 125 -26.96 -16.70 86.45
C ASN A 125 -26.22 -17.58 87.47
N SER A 126 -25.27 -16.99 88.19
CA SER A 126 -24.50 -17.59 89.28
C SER A 126 -25.33 -18.19 90.44
N GLU A 127 -26.61 -17.84 90.56
CA GLU A 127 -27.54 -18.38 91.56
C GLU A 127 -28.38 -19.56 91.02
N GLY A 128 -28.18 -19.93 89.74
CA GLY A 128 -28.94 -20.99 89.06
C GLY A 128 -30.30 -20.56 88.51
N THR A 129 -30.69 -19.29 88.68
CA THR A 129 -31.96 -18.74 88.17
C THR A 129 -31.92 -18.65 86.65
N ASN A 130 -32.96 -19.16 85.98
CA ASN A 130 -33.09 -19.04 84.53
C ASN A 130 -33.39 -17.59 84.14
N ILE A 131 -32.60 -17.02 83.24
CA ILE A 131 -32.77 -15.67 82.69
C ILE A 131 -32.81 -15.74 81.16
N SER A 132 -33.63 -14.87 80.55
CA SER A 132 -33.68 -14.65 79.10
C SER A 132 -33.39 -13.20 78.76
N LEU A 133 -32.50 -12.98 77.81
CA LEU A 133 -32.11 -11.66 77.31
C LEU A 133 -32.39 -11.61 75.81
N PHE A 134 -32.95 -10.51 75.32
CA PHE A 134 -33.25 -10.36 73.90
C PHE A 134 -32.76 -9.04 73.32
N ALA A 135 -32.33 -9.11 72.06
CA ALA A 135 -32.10 -7.96 71.20
C ALA A 135 -33.06 -8.04 69.99
N LYS A 136 -33.43 -6.89 69.42
CA LYS A 136 -34.38 -6.80 68.29
C LYS A 136 -33.82 -5.88 67.19
N MET A 137 -34.07 -6.25 65.94
CA MET A 137 -33.82 -5.39 64.78
C MET A 137 -35.06 -5.38 63.89
N ALA A 138 -35.44 -4.22 63.37
CA ALA A 138 -36.46 -4.11 62.34
C ALA A 138 -35.84 -4.28 60.95
N VAL A 139 -36.57 -4.93 60.05
CA VAL A 139 -36.28 -4.89 58.61
C VAL A 139 -37.43 -4.15 57.95
N GLU A 140 -37.11 -3.02 57.32
CA GLU A 140 -38.07 -2.15 56.65
C GLU A 140 -38.23 -2.53 55.18
N TYR A 141 -39.34 -2.10 54.56
CA TYR A 141 -39.69 -2.41 53.17
C TYR A 141 -39.96 -1.13 52.39
N GLU A 142 -39.19 -0.87 51.34
CA GLU A 142 -39.40 0.28 50.46
C GLU A 142 -39.83 -0.14 49.05
N THR A 143 -40.90 0.47 48.54
CA THR A 143 -41.32 0.31 47.14
C THR A 143 -40.80 1.47 46.30
N ASN A 144 -39.68 1.22 45.60
CA ASN A 144 -39.12 2.05 44.53
C ASN A 144 -38.53 3.43 44.89
N SER A 145 -37.58 3.85 44.04
CA SER A 145 -36.86 5.15 44.02
C SER A 145 -35.96 5.52 45.22
N THR A 146 -36.38 5.37 46.48
CA THR A 146 -35.62 5.92 47.64
C THR A 146 -34.34 5.14 47.92
N ALA A 147 -34.39 3.82 48.15
CA ALA A 147 -33.21 2.97 48.36
C ALA A 147 -32.13 3.11 47.27
N LEU A 148 -32.51 3.30 46.01
CA LEU A 148 -31.56 3.53 44.90
C LEU A 148 -30.80 4.86 45.08
N ILE A 149 -31.50 5.92 45.49
CA ILE A 149 -30.91 7.23 45.79
C ILE A 149 -30.01 7.14 47.03
N GLU A 150 -30.36 6.35 48.03
CA GLU A 150 -29.57 6.25 49.27
C GLU A 150 -28.30 5.42 49.09
N GLU A 151 -28.31 4.34 48.29
CA GLU A 151 -27.09 3.62 47.94
C GLU A 151 -26.20 4.45 46.98
N ILE A 152 -26.78 5.25 46.07
CA ILE A 152 -26.03 6.26 45.29
C ILE A 152 -25.42 7.34 46.21
N ARG A 153 -26.13 7.78 47.26
CA ARG A 153 -25.60 8.71 48.27
C ARG A 153 -24.47 8.06 49.08
N ARG A 154 -24.59 6.78 49.45
CA ARG A 154 -23.55 6.01 50.14
C ARG A 154 -22.27 5.94 49.31
N ILE A 155 -22.37 5.53 48.05
CA ILE A 155 -21.25 5.49 47.10
C ILE A 155 -20.59 6.88 46.96
N LYS A 156 -21.39 7.94 46.78
CA LYS A 156 -20.88 9.34 46.73
C LYS A 156 -20.32 9.88 48.05
N LYS A 157 -20.53 9.21 49.18
CA LYS A 157 -20.05 9.68 50.50
C LYS A 157 -18.59 9.32 50.76
N ASP A 158 -18.10 8.25 50.14
CA ASP A 158 -16.69 7.84 50.21
C ASP A 158 -15.81 8.52 49.14
N GLU A 159 -16.37 9.02 48.04
CA GLU A 159 -15.63 9.79 47.01
C GLU A 159 -15.10 11.16 47.49
N ASN A 160 -15.50 11.65 48.66
CA ASN A 160 -15.14 12.99 49.17
C ASN A 160 -14.44 12.99 50.55
N LYS A 161 -13.54 12.03 50.79
CA LYS A 161 -12.60 12.04 51.93
C LYS A 161 -11.13 11.79 51.53
N CYS A 162 -10.55 12.74 50.80
CA CYS A 162 -9.09 12.88 50.68
C CYS A 162 -8.61 14.31 50.98
N SER A 163 -9.06 14.86 52.12
CA SER A 163 -8.48 16.06 52.73
C SER A 163 -7.51 15.65 53.85
N LEU A 164 -6.24 15.42 53.50
CA LEU A 164 -5.19 15.15 54.48
C LEU A 164 -5.03 16.36 55.41
N LYS A 165 -5.42 16.19 56.67
CA LYS A 165 -4.94 17.06 57.74
C LYS A 165 -3.43 16.88 57.86
N LYS A 166 -2.66 17.91 57.50
CA LYS A 166 -1.31 18.08 58.04
C LYS A 166 -1.48 18.55 59.48
N ASP A 167 -1.37 17.63 60.43
CA ASP A 167 -0.95 17.86 61.82
C ASP A 167 -0.71 16.51 62.48
N ASP A 168 0.52 16.02 62.36
CA ASP A 168 1.30 15.34 63.42
C ASP A 168 2.65 14.90 62.83
N LEU A 169 3.62 15.81 62.85
CA LEU A 169 4.96 15.57 62.32
C LEU A 169 5.91 15.08 63.43
N SER A 170 5.89 13.78 63.73
CA SER A 170 6.91 13.15 64.58
C SER A 170 7.41 11.81 64.01
N ASP A 171 8.74 11.72 63.90
CA ASP A 171 9.59 10.52 63.74
C ASP A 171 9.13 9.32 62.89
N ILE A 172 9.28 9.40 61.56
CA ILE A 172 10.14 8.44 60.80
C ILE A 172 10.80 9.16 59.59
N LYS A 173 12.13 9.15 59.48
CA LYS A 173 12.85 9.48 58.22
C LYS A 173 12.86 8.28 57.25
N GLN A 174 11.77 8.08 56.50
CA GLN A 174 11.73 7.07 55.43
C GLN A 174 12.60 7.49 54.23
N ARG A 175 13.82 6.92 54.11
CA ARG A 175 14.74 7.17 52.98
C ARG A 175 14.31 6.51 51.65
N TRP A 176 13.47 5.48 51.72
CA TRP A 176 13.12 4.53 50.64
C TRP A 176 11.60 4.32 50.60
N ARG A 177 11.03 3.95 49.44
CA ARG A 177 9.65 3.44 49.37
C ARG A 177 9.46 2.36 48.31
N VAL A 178 8.62 1.39 48.66
CA VAL A 178 8.03 0.41 47.74
C VAL A 178 6.60 0.84 47.45
N TYR A 179 6.13 0.59 46.24
CA TYR A 179 4.76 0.79 45.80
C TYR A 179 4.28 -0.51 45.12
N PHE A 180 3.07 -0.93 45.41
CA PHE A 180 2.44 -2.06 44.74
C PHE A 180 1.08 -1.66 44.19
N SER A 181 0.78 -2.07 42.95
CA SER A 181 -0.45 -1.70 42.25
C SER A 181 -0.93 -2.82 41.33
N GLU A 182 -2.25 -2.95 41.22
CA GLU A 182 -3.01 -3.98 40.53
C GLU A 182 -3.88 -3.38 39.40
N SER A 183 -4.26 -4.18 38.40
CA SER A 183 -5.27 -3.78 37.40
C SER A 183 -6.68 -3.75 37.98
N SER A 184 -7.00 -4.67 38.90
CA SER A 184 -8.23 -4.70 39.69
C SER A 184 -8.04 -5.55 40.95
N LYS A 185 -8.78 -5.21 42.01
CA LYS A 185 -8.85 -5.98 43.27
C LYS A 185 -9.76 -7.21 43.17
N ILE A 186 -10.71 -7.17 42.22
CA ILE A 186 -11.67 -8.24 41.96
C ILE A 186 -11.52 -8.64 40.50
N ILE A 187 -11.30 -9.92 40.24
CA ILE A 187 -11.03 -10.48 38.91
C ILE A 187 -12.09 -11.53 38.59
N LYS A 188 -12.73 -11.45 37.43
CA LYS A 188 -13.64 -12.49 36.92
C LYS A 188 -12.82 -13.67 36.41
N GLU A 189 -12.98 -14.82 37.08
CA GLU A 189 -12.32 -16.09 36.80
C GLU A 189 -12.39 -16.42 35.30
N ARG A 190 -11.21 -16.66 34.70
CA ARG A 190 -10.98 -16.94 33.28
C ARG A 190 -11.37 -15.87 32.25
N ILE A 191 -12.02 -14.77 32.64
CA ILE A 191 -12.41 -13.69 31.71
C ILE A 191 -11.40 -12.55 31.75
N GLU A 192 -11.01 -12.10 32.96
CA GLU A 192 -10.17 -10.90 33.12
C GLU A 192 -8.70 -11.25 33.40
N PRO A 193 -7.73 -10.54 32.78
CA PRO A 193 -6.32 -10.65 33.13
C PRO A 193 -5.96 -9.77 34.34
N LEU A 194 -5.21 -10.35 35.27
CA LEU A 194 -4.60 -9.61 36.37
C LEU A 194 -3.23 -9.08 35.96
N THR A 195 -3.01 -7.78 36.10
CA THR A 195 -1.67 -7.18 36.05
C THR A 195 -1.28 -6.72 37.44
N LEU A 196 -0.09 -7.13 37.89
CA LEU A 196 0.53 -6.70 39.14
C LEU A 196 1.83 -5.96 38.81
N LYS A 197 2.02 -4.75 39.36
CA LYS A 197 3.23 -3.94 39.19
C LYS A 197 3.81 -3.55 40.55
N CYS A 198 4.96 -4.11 40.86
CA CYS A 198 5.81 -3.84 42.00
C CYS A 198 6.86 -2.77 41.61
N THR A 199 6.90 -1.64 42.30
CA THR A 199 7.76 -0.49 41.97
C THR A 199 8.55 -0.05 43.19
N PHE A 200 9.78 0.39 42.98
CA PHE A 200 10.71 0.83 44.03
C PHE A 200 11.33 2.19 43.69
N GLN A 201 11.32 3.10 44.66
CA GLN A 201 11.75 4.49 44.55
C GLN A 201 12.64 4.91 45.73
N ILE A 202 13.68 5.70 45.45
CA ILE A 202 14.54 6.34 46.46
C ILE A 202 13.97 7.74 46.74
N LEU A 203 13.64 8.05 48.00
CA LEU A 203 13.01 9.32 48.38
C LEU A 203 14.02 10.39 48.81
N THR A 204 15.17 9.98 49.36
CA THR A 204 16.28 10.88 49.70
C THR A 204 17.62 10.20 49.40
N PRO A 205 18.41 10.70 48.43
CA PRO A 205 19.79 10.25 48.24
C PRO A 205 20.66 10.78 49.38
N ASP A 206 21.54 9.94 49.91
CA ASP A 206 22.47 10.27 50.99
C ASP A 206 23.91 10.12 50.46
N GLU A 207 24.67 11.20 50.44
CA GLU A 207 25.97 11.25 49.75
C GLU A 207 27.02 10.29 50.33
N ASN A 208 26.83 9.83 51.58
CA ASN A 208 27.79 8.99 52.30
C ASN A 208 27.39 7.50 52.42
N GLU A 209 26.22 7.08 51.93
CA GLU A 209 25.79 5.66 51.96
C GLU A 209 25.24 5.19 50.61
N THR A 210 26.12 4.62 49.77
CA THR A 210 25.77 4.06 48.45
C THR A 210 25.04 2.71 48.53
N SER A 211 23.89 2.69 49.18
CA SER A 211 23.00 1.53 49.26
C SER A 211 22.33 1.28 47.90
N ARG A 212 22.13 0.01 47.53
CA ARG A 212 21.68 -0.40 46.20
C ARG A 212 20.61 -1.49 46.28
N LEU A 213 19.55 -1.34 45.50
CA LEU A 213 18.59 -2.42 45.23
C LEU A 213 19.35 -3.61 44.61
N GLN A 214 19.03 -4.82 45.04
CA GLN A 214 19.60 -6.07 44.52
C GLN A 214 18.57 -6.85 43.70
N SER A 215 17.34 -6.92 44.20
CA SER A 215 16.25 -7.64 43.56
C SER A 215 14.87 -7.12 43.97
N LEU A 216 13.89 -7.35 43.10
CA LEU A 216 12.46 -7.20 43.34
C LEU A 216 11.76 -8.56 43.22
N TYR A 217 10.77 -8.81 44.07
CA TYR A 217 9.91 -9.99 44.04
C TYR A 217 8.44 -9.57 44.04
N ILE A 218 7.62 -10.31 43.30
CA ILE A 218 6.17 -10.43 43.54
C ILE A 218 5.95 -11.85 44.08
N LEU A 219 5.34 -11.95 45.26
CA LEU A 219 5.02 -13.19 45.96
C LEU A 219 3.50 -13.34 46.14
N HIS A 220 3.04 -14.57 46.35
CA HIS A 220 1.68 -14.91 46.78
C HIS A 220 1.73 -15.72 48.08
N GLU A 221 0.79 -15.51 49.00
CA GLU A 221 0.84 -16.09 50.36
C GLU A 221 0.85 -17.64 50.40
N THR A 222 0.28 -18.30 49.38
CA THR A 222 0.32 -19.76 49.23
C THR A 222 1.28 -20.26 48.13
N ASN A 223 1.41 -19.52 47.02
CA ASN A 223 2.12 -20.00 45.83
C ASN A 223 3.61 -19.61 45.81
N GLY A 224 4.10 -18.87 46.81
CA GLY A 224 5.50 -18.47 46.89
C GLY A 224 5.83 -17.36 45.89
N VAL A 225 6.99 -17.45 45.22
CA VAL A 225 7.40 -16.44 44.23
C VAL A 225 6.50 -16.56 42.99
N VAL A 226 5.90 -15.44 42.57
CA VAL A 226 5.15 -15.31 41.31
C VAL A 226 6.12 -14.91 40.20
N ALA A 227 6.87 -13.84 40.45
CA ALA A 227 7.89 -13.30 39.56
C ALA A 227 9.02 -12.65 40.38
N ASN A 228 10.24 -12.63 39.86
CA ASN A 228 11.34 -11.85 40.42
C ASN A 228 12.26 -11.29 39.33
N ILE A 229 13.00 -10.24 39.68
CA ILE A 229 14.11 -9.71 38.89
C ILE A 229 15.28 -9.41 39.81
N ASN A 230 16.48 -9.82 39.42
CA ASN A 230 17.73 -9.48 40.08
C ASN A 230 18.48 -8.45 39.22
N LYS A 231 19.36 -7.63 39.81
CA LYS A 231 20.16 -6.67 39.05
C LYS A 231 20.96 -7.39 37.95
N ASP A 232 20.96 -6.81 36.75
CA ASP A 232 21.65 -7.32 35.56
C ASP A 232 21.19 -8.72 35.10
N GLN A 233 19.96 -9.13 35.46
CA GLN A 233 19.29 -10.35 35.00
C GLN A 233 17.89 -10.05 34.42
N ALA A 234 17.40 -10.95 33.59
CA ALA A 234 16.02 -10.91 33.08
C ALA A 234 14.99 -11.23 34.19
N VAL A 235 13.72 -10.89 33.94
CA VAL A 235 12.61 -11.31 34.80
C VAL A 235 12.45 -12.84 34.73
N ILE A 236 12.27 -13.47 35.88
CA ILE A 236 11.97 -14.89 36.02
C ILE A 236 10.55 -15.00 36.60
N THR A 237 9.68 -15.78 35.97
CA THR A 237 8.40 -16.23 36.54
C THR A 237 8.52 -17.67 37.02
N THR A 238 8.00 -17.97 38.20
CA THR A 238 8.26 -19.25 38.91
C THR A 238 7.04 -20.16 39.04
N ILE A 239 5.84 -19.68 38.72
CA ILE A 239 4.63 -20.51 38.69
C ILE A 239 4.61 -21.31 37.37
N GLN A 240 5.01 -22.58 37.44
CA GLN A 240 4.91 -23.50 36.30
C GLN A 240 3.43 -23.71 35.92
N GLY A 241 3.09 -23.47 34.64
CA GLY A 241 1.73 -23.62 34.12
C GLY A 241 0.81 -22.40 34.32
N GLY A 242 1.35 -21.25 34.74
CA GLY A 242 0.62 -19.96 34.66
C GLY A 242 0.65 -19.39 33.23
N ASN A 243 -0.51 -18.98 32.71
CA ASN A 243 -0.60 -18.25 31.44
C ASN A 243 -0.18 -16.78 31.65
N PHE A 244 1.13 -16.56 31.75
CA PHE A 244 1.70 -15.22 31.75
C PHE A 244 1.80 -14.69 30.32
N GLU A 245 1.00 -13.69 29.99
CA GLU A 245 0.98 -13.06 28.65
C GLU A 245 2.13 -12.08 28.49
N ASN A 246 2.57 -11.45 29.59
CA ASN A 246 3.73 -10.57 29.61
C ASN A 246 4.36 -10.53 31.01
N ALA A 247 5.69 -10.50 31.09
CA ALA A 247 6.45 -10.27 32.31
C ALA A 247 7.66 -9.38 31.98
N GLN A 248 7.71 -8.19 32.59
CA GLN A 248 8.68 -7.15 32.25
C GLN A 248 9.16 -6.41 33.51
N GLY A 249 10.40 -5.93 33.51
CA GLY A 249 10.96 -5.23 34.66
C GLY A 249 12.36 -4.70 34.41
N GLU A 250 12.75 -3.71 35.22
CA GLU A 250 14.04 -3.06 35.14
C GLU A 250 14.50 -2.68 36.56
N ILE A 251 15.75 -3.01 36.90
CA ILE A 251 16.42 -2.47 38.09
C ILE A 251 17.36 -1.35 37.65
N SER A 252 16.94 -0.11 37.93
CA SER A 252 17.67 1.10 37.60
C SER A 252 18.94 1.23 38.44
N GLY A 253 20.07 1.52 37.79
CA GLY A 253 21.31 1.92 38.45
C GLY A 253 21.36 3.42 38.81
N ASN A 254 20.36 4.21 38.39
CA ASN A 254 20.32 5.67 38.55
C ASN A 254 19.31 6.06 39.64
N GLN A 255 19.73 6.92 40.57
CA GLN A 255 18.94 7.35 41.73
C GLN A 255 17.64 8.10 41.35
N SER A 256 17.56 8.69 40.15
CA SER A 256 16.38 9.43 39.67
C SER A 256 15.43 8.64 38.77
N LYS A 257 15.68 7.35 38.51
CA LYS A 257 14.78 6.47 37.74
C LYS A 257 14.34 5.30 38.59
N GLU A 258 13.03 5.11 38.68
CA GLU A 258 12.40 4.01 39.43
C GLU A 258 12.80 2.63 38.90
N SER A 259 12.86 1.65 39.81
CA SER A 259 12.98 0.24 39.45
C SER A 259 11.62 -0.42 39.54
N TYR A 260 11.27 -1.32 38.64
CA TYR A 260 9.98 -1.98 38.66
C TYR A 260 10.02 -3.43 38.15
N LEU A 261 9.00 -4.18 38.54
CA LEU A 261 8.69 -5.53 38.12
C LEU A 261 7.17 -5.60 37.88
N GLN A 262 6.77 -5.97 36.67
CA GLN A 262 5.38 -6.10 36.26
C GLN A 262 5.13 -7.48 35.66
N VAL A 263 4.01 -8.09 36.03
CA VAL A 263 3.54 -9.36 35.45
C VAL A 263 2.06 -9.24 35.11
N THR A 264 1.70 -9.72 33.92
CA THR A 264 0.32 -9.84 33.43
C THR A 264 0.00 -11.32 33.22
N TRP A 265 -1.03 -11.78 33.92
CA TRP A 265 -1.48 -13.17 33.99
C TRP A 265 -2.94 -13.23 33.51
N SER A 266 -3.27 -14.14 32.60
CA SER A 266 -4.65 -14.43 32.20
C SER A 266 -5.07 -15.84 32.58
N ASN A 267 -6.37 -16.17 32.38
CA ASN A 267 -6.95 -17.46 32.75
C ASN A 267 -6.83 -17.78 34.26
N LEU A 268 -6.91 -16.76 35.13
CA LEU A 268 -6.89 -16.91 36.59
C LEU A 268 -8.06 -17.78 37.07
N LYS A 269 -7.78 -18.55 38.13
CA LYS A 269 -8.71 -19.44 38.84
C LYS A 269 -9.02 -18.88 40.22
N HIS A 270 -10.09 -19.37 40.86
CA HIS A 270 -10.39 -19.02 42.25
C HIS A 270 -9.22 -19.28 43.24
N SER A 271 -8.39 -20.30 42.97
CA SER A 271 -7.15 -20.63 43.73
C SER A 271 -6.09 -19.53 43.74
N ASP A 272 -6.18 -18.58 42.81
CA ASP A 272 -5.19 -17.53 42.60
C ASP A 272 -5.59 -16.24 43.35
N SER A 273 -6.65 -16.33 44.15
CA SER A 273 -7.05 -15.34 45.18
C SER A 273 -6.14 -15.41 46.40
N GLY A 274 -5.85 -14.26 46.99
CA GLY A 274 -5.10 -14.16 48.24
C GLY A 274 -4.29 -12.87 48.34
N LYS A 275 -3.40 -12.83 49.32
CA LYS A 275 -2.44 -11.73 49.51
C LYS A 275 -1.23 -11.91 48.60
N TYR A 276 -0.99 -10.88 47.80
CA TYR A 276 0.23 -10.70 47.03
C TYR A 276 1.14 -9.70 47.75
N PHE A 277 2.44 -9.91 47.67
CA PHE A 277 3.45 -9.03 48.27
C PHE A 277 4.45 -8.57 47.22
N CYS A 278 4.69 -7.27 47.14
CA CYS A 278 5.82 -6.69 46.43
C CYS A 278 6.95 -6.49 47.42
N GLU A 279 8.14 -7.00 47.14
CA GLU A 279 9.30 -6.90 48.02
C GLU A 279 10.54 -6.39 47.32
N ALA A 280 11.24 -5.45 47.96
CA ALA A 280 12.51 -4.90 47.51
C ALA A 280 13.63 -5.27 48.48
N HIS A 281 14.66 -5.95 47.97
CA HIS A 281 15.84 -6.35 48.74
C HIS A 281 16.97 -5.35 48.50
N VAL A 282 17.32 -4.59 49.53
CA VAL A 282 18.30 -3.50 49.50
C VAL A 282 19.56 -3.93 50.24
N LYS A 283 20.73 -3.66 49.65
CA LYS A 283 22.04 -3.89 50.28
C LYS A 283 22.75 -2.56 50.52
N HIS A 284 23.10 -2.30 51.77
CA HIS A 284 23.84 -1.11 52.18
C HIS A 284 25.34 -1.26 51.95
N SER A 285 26.05 -0.16 51.74
CA SER A 285 27.51 -0.15 51.53
C SER A 285 28.29 -0.81 52.66
N LYS A 286 27.78 -0.70 53.90
CA LYS A 286 28.31 -1.32 55.13
C LYS A 286 27.90 -2.80 55.30
N GLY A 287 27.41 -3.47 54.25
CA GLY A 287 27.06 -4.89 54.24
C GLY A 287 25.70 -5.28 54.85
N LYS A 288 25.05 -4.37 55.60
CA LYS A 288 23.69 -4.58 56.12
C LYS A 288 22.70 -4.78 54.97
N ALA A 289 21.82 -5.78 55.08
CA ALA A 289 20.68 -5.96 54.18
C ALA A 289 19.39 -5.40 54.81
N GLU A 290 18.47 -4.95 53.98
CA GLU A 290 17.16 -4.41 54.35
C GLU A 290 16.10 -4.90 53.36
N ARG A 291 14.91 -5.24 53.85
CA ARG A 291 13.79 -5.79 53.07
C ARG A 291 12.59 -4.90 53.30
N LEU A 292 12.14 -4.25 52.24
CA LEU A 292 10.94 -3.41 52.23
C LEU A 292 9.83 -4.19 51.52
N ASN A 293 8.60 -4.12 52.01
CA ASN A 293 7.48 -4.77 51.36
C ASN A 293 6.18 -3.95 51.40
N GLU A 294 5.31 -4.23 50.44
CA GLU A 294 3.92 -3.75 50.35
C GLU A 294 3.00 -4.90 49.99
N MET A 295 1.73 -4.85 50.42
CA MET A 295 0.78 -5.96 50.31
C MET A 295 -0.54 -5.52 49.67
N LEU A 296 -1.03 -6.34 48.73
CA LEU A 296 -2.36 -6.20 48.12
C LEU A 296 -3.14 -7.51 48.28
N THR A 297 -4.45 -7.42 48.43
CA THR A 297 -5.34 -8.60 48.42
C THR A 297 -6.13 -8.63 47.13
N ILE A 298 -6.00 -9.71 46.37
CA ILE A 298 -6.75 -9.94 45.12
C ILE A 298 -7.78 -11.04 45.35
N LYS A 299 -9.01 -10.82 44.88
CA LYS A 299 -10.11 -11.79 44.97
C LYS A 299 -10.57 -12.20 43.57
N VAL A 300 -10.24 -13.41 43.16
CA VAL A 300 -10.78 -14.01 41.93
C VAL A 300 -12.16 -14.59 42.25
N ILE A 301 -13.18 -14.16 41.52
CA ILE A 301 -14.58 -14.63 41.68
C ILE A 301 -15.07 -15.27 40.40
N SER A 302 -15.90 -16.31 40.52
CA SER A 302 -16.54 -16.91 39.35
C SER A 302 -17.47 -15.88 38.66
N PRO A 303 -17.53 -15.87 37.31
CA PRO A 303 -18.27 -14.87 36.56
C PRO A 303 -19.80 -15.02 36.72
N THR A 304 -20.52 -13.91 36.57
CA THR A 304 -21.98 -13.89 36.47
C THR A 304 -22.46 -14.28 35.07
N ILE A 305 -23.77 -14.41 34.91
CA ILE A 305 -24.39 -14.58 33.58
C ILE A 305 -24.12 -13.32 32.72
N ASP A 306 -24.16 -12.13 33.31
CA ASP A 306 -23.94 -10.86 32.60
C ASP A 306 -22.50 -10.72 32.09
N ASP A 307 -21.50 -11.12 32.89
CA ASP A 307 -20.09 -11.17 32.47
C ASP A 307 -19.90 -12.05 31.23
N LEU A 308 -20.57 -13.21 31.21
CA LEU A 308 -20.55 -14.15 30.09
C LEU A 308 -21.32 -13.61 28.88
N MET A 309 -22.43 -12.90 29.11
CA MET A 309 -23.20 -12.24 28.04
C MET A 309 -22.40 -11.13 27.35
N GLU A 310 -21.59 -10.35 28.07
CA GLU A 310 -20.72 -9.33 27.45
C GLU A 310 -19.66 -9.98 26.54
N VAL A 311 -19.05 -11.10 26.98
CA VAL A 311 -18.11 -11.88 26.16
C VAL A 311 -18.80 -12.45 24.92
N ILE A 312 -19.99 -13.03 25.07
CA ILE A 312 -20.79 -13.55 23.94
C ILE A 312 -21.15 -12.43 22.97
N GLN A 313 -21.56 -11.25 23.45
CA GLN A 313 -21.92 -10.12 22.59
C GLN A 313 -20.71 -9.62 21.78
N LYS A 314 -19.53 -9.52 22.38
CA LYS A 314 -18.28 -9.18 21.68
C LYS A 314 -17.97 -10.20 20.57
N LEU A 315 -18.06 -11.50 20.88
CA LEU A 315 -17.84 -12.57 19.91
C LEU A 315 -18.87 -12.53 18.77
N VAL A 316 -20.14 -12.24 19.04
CA VAL A 316 -21.17 -12.07 18.00
C VAL A 316 -20.83 -10.88 17.08
N THR A 317 -20.46 -9.72 17.64
CA THR A 317 -20.07 -8.56 16.82
C THR A 317 -18.83 -8.80 15.96
N GLN A 318 -17.89 -9.63 16.44
CA GLN A 318 -16.75 -10.06 15.63
C GLN A 318 -17.18 -10.99 14.49
N VAL A 319 -18.03 -11.99 14.77
CA VAL A 319 -18.53 -12.95 13.77
C VAL A 319 -19.35 -12.25 12.67
N ASP A 320 -20.12 -11.22 12.99
CA ASP A 320 -20.83 -10.43 11.97
C ASP A 320 -19.85 -9.59 11.11
N GLY A 321 -18.80 -8.99 11.68
CA GLY A 321 -17.76 -8.29 10.92
C GLY A 321 -16.90 -9.21 10.03
N ASP A 322 -16.58 -10.41 10.52
CA ASP A 322 -15.90 -11.45 9.75
C ASP A 322 -16.78 -11.94 8.57
N LYS A 323 -18.10 -11.99 8.77
CA LYS A 323 -19.11 -12.37 7.77
C LYS A 323 -19.30 -11.30 6.69
N GLU A 324 -19.29 -10.01 7.05
CA GLU A 324 -19.25 -8.91 6.07
C GLU A 324 -17.95 -8.96 5.24
N SER A 325 -16.80 -9.13 5.91
CA SER A 325 -15.49 -9.28 5.26
C SER A 325 -15.46 -10.47 4.29
N LEU A 326 -16.07 -11.60 4.66
CA LEU A 326 -16.21 -12.79 3.81
C LEU A 326 -17.13 -12.55 2.59
N GLN A 327 -18.13 -11.69 2.73
CA GLN A 327 -19.01 -11.31 1.61
C GLN A 327 -18.25 -10.47 0.57
N ASP A 328 -17.43 -9.53 0.99
CA ASP A 328 -16.57 -8.74 0.10
C ASP A 328 -15.51 -9.60 -0.58
N VAL A 329 -14.86 -10.52 0.15
CA VAL A 329 -13.94 -11.51 -0.45
C VAL A 329 -14.65 -12.35 -1.52
N LYS A 330 -15.89 -12.80 -1.25
CA LYS A 330 -16.70 -13.56 -2.21
C LYS A 330 -17.07 -12.75 -3.46
N GLN A 331 -17.38 -11.46 -3.32
CA GLN A 331 -17.65 -10.59 -4.46
C GLN A 331 -16.38 -10.31 -5.27
N ASN A 332 -15.23 -10.12 -4.62
CA ASN A 332 -13.94 -9.97 -5.29
C ASN A 332 -13.55 -11.24 -6.08
N ILE A 333 -13.76 -12.43 -5.51
CA ILE A 333 -13.56 -13.71 -6.22
C ILE A 333 -14.48 -13.83 -7.44
N LYS A 334 -15.73 -13.36 -7.35
CA LYS A 334 -16.64 -13.32 -8.51
C LYS A 334 -16.08 -12.40 -9.61
N ASN A 335 -15.67 -11.18 -9.26
CA ASN A 335 -15.11 -10.22 -10.21
C ASN A 335 -13.87 -10.81 -10.91
N ILE A 336 -12.93 -11.40 -10.14
CA ILE A 336 -11.71 -12.05 -10.67
C ILE A 336 -12.04 -13.19 -11.64
N LYS A 337 -13.13 -13.95 -11.39
CA LYS A 337 -13.57 -15.02 -12.30
C LYS A 337 -14.13 -14.49 -13.61
N GLU A 338 -14.88 -13.40 -13.59
CA GLU A 338 -15.40 -12.74 -14.80
C GLU A 338 -14.24 -12.17 -15.64
N ASP A 339 -13.26 -11.53 -14.96
CA ASP A 339 -12.01 -11.04 -15.55
C ASP A 339 -11.17 -12.16 -16.20
N LEU A 340 -11.09 -13.33 -15.55
CA LEU A 340 -10.37 -14.51 -16.05
C LEU A 340 -11.04 -15.09 -17.31
N ASN A 341 -12.37 -15.23 -17.30
CA ASN A 341 -13.14 -15.68 -18.47
C ASN A 341 -12.91 -14.73 -19.68
N THR A 342 -12.91 -13.41 -19.46
CA THR A 342 -12.64 -12.43 -20.52
C THR A 342 -11.22 -12.56 -21.07
N LYS A 343 -10.23 -12.80 -20.21
CA LYS A 343 -8.83 -13.06 -20.63
C LYS A 343 -8.71 -14.36 -21.43
N GLU A 344 -9.44 -15.41 -21.07
CA GLU A 344 -9.49 -16.67 -21.82
C GLU A 344 -10.06 -16.48 -23.24
N GLN A 345 -11.17 -15.75 -23.40
CA GLN A 345 -11.74 -15.44 -24.72
C GLN A 345 -10.77 -14.61 -25.59
N ASN A 346 -10.06 -13.64 -24.99
CA ASN A 346 -9.04 -12.87 -25.70
C ASN A 346 -7.88 -13.76 -26.18
N ILE A 347 -7.45 -14.75 -25.38
CA ILE A 347 -6.41 -15.73 -25.78
C ILE A 347 -6.88 -16.61 -26.93
N ILE A 348 -8.16 -17.02 -26.95
CA ILE A 348 -8.75 -17.79 -28.05
C ILE A 348 -8.72 -16.96 -29.34
N SER A 349 -9.20 -15.71 -29.30
CA SER A 349 -9.17 -14.81 -30.47
C SER A 349 -7.75 -14.57 -31.00
N ILE A 350 -6.78 -14.29 -30.11
CA ILE A 350 -5.37 -14.11 -30.51
C ILE A 350 -4.80 -15.37 -31.18
N LYS A 351 -5.21 -16.57 -30.75
CA LYS A 351 -4.79 -17.84 -31.35
C LYS A 351 -5.37 -18.06 -32.76
N GLU A 352 -6.60 -17.61 -33.02
CA GLU A 352 -7.20 -17.64 -34.36
C GLU A 352 -6.53 -16.63 -35.30
N ASP A 353 -6.21 -15.44 -34.78
CA ASP A 353 -5.44 -14.40 -35.47
C ASP A 353 -4.02 -14.86 -35.84
N LEU A 354 -3.36 -15.61 -34.95
CA LEU A 354 -2.05 -16.23 -35.22
C LEU A 354 -2.15 -17.33 -36.28
N ASN A 355 -3.16 -18.20 -36.21
CA ASN A 355 -3.38 -19.26 -37.19
C ASN A 355 -3.64 -18.69 -38.60
N THR A 356 -4.47 -17.66 -38.72
CA THR A 356 -4.76 -17.03 -40.03
C THR A 356 -3.52 -16.35 -40.61
N LYS A 357 -2.76 -15.57 -39.80
CA LYS A 357 -1.48 -14.98 -40.21
C LYS A 357 -0.45 -16.05 -40.62
N GLN A 358 -0.40 -17.19 -39.94
CA GLN A 358 0.46 -18.31 -40.32
C GLN A 358 0.10 -18.89 -41.70
N GLN A 359 -1.19 -19.02 -42.02
CA GLN A 359 -1.63 -19.44 -43.36
C GLN A 359 -1.28 -18.41 -44.45
N SER A 360 -1.43 -17.11 -44.16
CA SER A 360 -0.99 -16.04 -45.09
C SER A 360 0.52 -16.11 -45.36
N ILE A 361 1.34 -16.37 -44.34
CA ILE A 361 2.80 -16.54 -44.49
C ILE A 361 3.14 -17.76 -45.36
N ILE A 362 2.41 -18.87 -45.22
CA ILE A 362 2.59 -20.06 -46.07
C ILE A 362 2.27 -19.74 -47.54
N SER A 363 1.13 -19.09 -47.81
CA SER A 363 0.74 -18.68 -49.16
C SER A 363 1.76 -17.72 -49.81
N ILE A 364 2.21 -16.70 -49.08
CA ILE A 364 3.24 -15.75 -49.55
C ILE A 364 4.55 -16.47 -49.87
N LYS A 365 4.93 -17.49 -49.09
CA LYS A 365 6.15 -18.29 -49.32
C LYS A 365 6.05 -19.12 -50.61
N GLU A 366 4.88 -19.66 -50.94
CA GLU A 366 4.64 -20.40 -52.18
C GLU A 366 4.63 -19.48 -53.41
N GLU A 367 4.02 -18.29 -53.30
CA GLU A 367 4.15 -17.24 -54.32
C GLU A 367 5.61 -16.84 -54.55
N PHE A 368 6.37 -16.62 -53.47
CA PHE A 368 7.76 -16.16 -53.57
C PHE A 368 8.66 -17.22 -54.23
N LYS A 369 8.48 -18.50 -53.87
CA LYS A 369 9.13 -19.63 -54.54
C LYS A 369 8.80 -19.66 -56.04
N THR A 370 7.52 -19.49 -56.39
CA THR A 370 7.07 -19.51 -57.80
C THR A 370 7.69 -18.35 -58.60
N LYS A 371 7.75 -17.15 -58.00
CA LYS A 371 8.42 -15.98 -58.61
C LYS A 371 9.93 -16.20 -58.76
N GLN A 372 10.59 -16.79 -57.76
CA GLN A 372 12.01 -17.15 -57.82
C GLN A 372 12.30 -18.17 -58.95
N GLU A 373 11.49 -19.21 -59.10
CA GLU A 373 11.63 -20.20 -60.17
C GLU A 373 11.45 -19.60 -61.57
N ASN A 374 10.58 -18.61 -61.72
CA ASN A 374 10.39 -17.92 -63.01
C ASN A 374 11.55 -16.97 -63.31
N ILE A 375 12.00 -16.16 -62.35
CA ILE A 375 13.19 -15.30 -62.49
C ILE A 375 14.42 -16.15 -62.87
N GLN A 376 14.59 -17.34 -62.28
CA GLN A 376 15.69 -18.24 -62.61
C GLN A 376 15.63 -18.74 -64.07
N LYS A 377 14.44 -19.00 -64.62
CA LYS A 377 14.25 -19.34 -66.04
C LYS A 377 14.61 -18.15 -66.94
N ASP A 378 14.10 -16.97 -66.62
CA ASP A 378 14.32 -15.74 -67.40
C ASP A 378 15.81 -15.36 -67.44
N VAL A 379 16.52 -15.47 -66.30
CA VAL A 379 17.98 -15.30 -66.24
C VAL A 379 18.70 -16.31 -67.13
N THR A 380 18.29 -17.59 -67.11
CA THR A 380 18.91 -18.64 -67.93
C THR A 380 18.69 -18.41 -69.43
N ILE A 381 17.48 -18.00 -69.84
CA ILE A 381 17.15 -17.64 -71.23
C ILE A 381 17.96 -16.42 -71.68
N ASN A 382 18.06 -15.38 -70.84
CA ASN A 382 18.82 -14.19 -71.16
C ASN A 382 20.34 -14.46 -71.25
N GLN A 383 20.90 -15.36 -70.43
CA GLN A 383 22.28 -15.82 -70.58
C GLN A 383 22.52 -16.51 -71.92
N GLN A 384 21.62 -17.38 -72.38
CA GLN A 384 21.69 -18.02 -73.69
C GLN A 384 21.61 -16.99 -74.84
N ASN A 385 20.71 -16.02 -74.73
CA ASN A 385 20.58 -14.94 -75.72
C ASN A 385 21.85 -14.07 -75.79
N ILE A 386 22.43 -13.70 -74.64
CA ILE A 386 23.68 -12.91 -74.58
C ILE A 386 24.85 -13.68 -75.20
N GLN A 387 24.98 -14.98 -74.91
CA GLN A 387 26.02 -15.83 -75.49
C GLN A 387 25.89 -15.89 -77.02
N LYS A 388 24.67 -16.04 -77.54
CA LYS A 388 24.41 -16.07 -78.99
C LYS A 388 24.69 -14.72 -79.68
N ILE A 389 24.31 -13.61 -79.05
CA ILE A 389 24.64 -12.25 -79.53
C ILE A 389 26.16 -12.04 -79.57
N LYS A 390 26.89 -12.58 -78.60
CA LYS A 390 28.36 -12.53 -78.60
C LYS A 390 28.94 -13.31 -79.78
N GLU A 391 28.48 -14.53 -80.05
CA GLU A 391 28.92 -15.33 -81.19
C GLU A 391 28.65 -14.64 -82.53
N GLU A 392 27.51 -13.95 -82.67
CA GLU A 392 27.20 -13.12 -83.84
C GLU A 392 28.09 -11.86 -83.93
N LEU A 393 28.50 -11.27 -82.80
CA LEU A 393 29.39 -10.11 -82.74
C LEU A 393 30.83 -10.48 -83.10
N ASP A 394 31.38 -11.54 -82.51
CA ASP A 394 32.73 -12.06 -82.78
C ASP A 394 32.87 -12.41 -84.29
N SER A 395 31.80 -12.97 -84.90
CA SER A 395 31.70 -13.23 -86.34
C SER A 395 31.70 -11.95 -87.20
N LYS A 396 30.98 -10.91 -86.77
CA LYS A 396 30.97 -9.59 -87.44
C LYS A 396 32.28 -8.82 -87.27
N GLU A 397 33.00 -9.00 -86.17
CA GLU A 397 34.33 -8.41 -86.01
C GLU A 397 35.31 -9.00 -87.03
N GLN A 398 35.32 -10.32 -87.23
CA GLN A 398 36.15 -10.94 -88.26
C GLN A 398 35.78 -10.50 -89.69
N SER A 399 34.51 -10.22 -90.00
CA SER A 399 34.14 -9.70 -91.32
C SER A 399 34.55 -8.24 -91.51
N MET A 400 34.48 -7.40 -90.46
CA MET A 400 35.04 -6.04 -90.51
C MET A 400 36.57 -6.01 -90.68
N ILE A 401 37.29 -6.97 -90.09
CA ILE A 401 38.75 -7.08 -90.28
C ILE A 401 39.09 -7.32 -91.76
N ARG A 402 38.41 -8.28 -92.41
CA ARG A 402 38.60 -8.55 -93.85
C ARG A 402 38.23 -7.34 -94.72
N ILE A 403 37.11 -6.68 -94.43
CA ILE A 403 36.70 -5.46 -95.15
C ILE A 403 37.74 -4.33 -94.98
N ARG A 404 38.41 -4.23 -93.82
CA ARG A 404 39.51 -3.27 -93.60
C ARG A 404 40.76 -3.63 -94.41
N GLU A 405 41.09 -4.91 -94.53
CA GLU A 405 42.20 -5.40 -95.36
C GLU A 405 41.93 -5.12 -96.84
N ASP A 406 40.75 -5.49 -97.35
CA ASP A 406 40.28 -5.20 -98.71
C ASP A 406 40.27 -3.70 -99.01
N PHE A 407 39.78 -2.88 -98.07
CA PHE A 407 39.79 -1.42 -98.20
C PHE A 407 41.21 -0.85 -98.25
N SER A 408 42.15 -1.39 -97.47
CA SER A 408 43.55 -0.94 -97.49
C SER A 408 44.24 -1.30 -98.81
N ALA A 409 43.99 -2.49 -99.35
CA ALA A 409 44.45 -2.87 -100.69
C ALA A 409 43.82 -1.98 -101.78
N CYS A 410 42.52 -1.67 -101.68
CA CYS A 410 41.83 -0.73 -102.56
C CYS A 410 42.43 0.68 -102.47
N GLN A 411 42.77 1.16 -101.26
CA GLN A 411 43.41 2.45 -101.04
C GLN A 411 44.83 2.52 -101.65
N GLN A 412 45.60 1.43 -101.60
CA GLN A 412 46.89 1.33 -102.30
C GLN A 412 46.70 1.38 -103.83
N ASN A 413 45.73 0.64 -104.37
CA ASN A 413 45.40 0.67 -105.80
C ASN A 413 44.92 2.06 -106.26
N ILE A 414 44.11 2.76 -105.45
CA ILE A 414 43.67 4.14 -105.69
C ILE A 414 44.87 5.10 -105.61
N SER A 415 45.83 4.87 -104.71
CA SER A 415 47.04 5.70 -104.61
C SER A 415 47.94 5.55 -105.84
N ALA A 416 48.18 4.31 -106.30
CA ALA A 416 48.91 4.05 -107.55
C ALA A 416 48.16 4.59 -108.77
N PHE A 417 46.82 4.48 -108.81
CA PHE A 417 46.01 5.10 -109.87
C PHE A 417 46.03 6.63 -109.80
N LYS A 418 46.11 7.22 -108.60
CA LYS A 418 46.28 8.66 -108.38
C LYS A 418 47.66 9.14 -108.84
N GLU A 419 48.74 8.40 -108.61
CA GLU A 419 50.07 8.75 -109.15
C GLU A 419 50.07 8.70 -110.69
N ASN A 420 49.49 7.64 -111.28
CA ASN A 420 49.32 7.55 -112.73
C ASN A 420 48.44 8.68 -113.28
N LEU A 421 47.36 9.06 -112.57
CA LEU A 421 46.54 10.22 -112.90
C LEU A 421 47.30 11.53 -112.72
N GLU A 422 48.13 11.71 -111.69
CA GLU A 422 48.92 12.93 -111.50
C GLU A 422 50.00 13.06 -112.57
N ILE A 423 50.62 11.97 -113.03
CA ILE A 423 51.49 11.98 -114.22
C ILE A 423 50.68 12.39 -115.47
N MET A 424 49.50 11.80 -115.66
CA MET A 424 48.62 12.13 -116.79
C MET A 424 48.08 13.57 -116.70
N PHE A 425 47.83 14.08 -115.51
CA PHE A 425 47.31 15.42 -115.24
C PHE A 425 48.42 16.48 -115.25
N VAL A 426 49.67 16.14 -114.95
CA VAL A 426 50.84 16.98 -115.25
C VAL A 426 50.99 17.12 -116.76
N ASN A 427 50.99 16.01 -117.51
CA ASN A 427 51.01 16.03 -118.97
C ASN A 427 49.85 16.85 -119.54
N LEU A 428 48.62 16.63 -119.06
CA LEU A 428 47.45 17.40 -119.47
C LEU A 428 47.52 18.86 -119.01
N SER A 429 48.14 19.15 -117.85
CA SER A 429 48.31 20.51 -117.35
C SER A 429 49.36 21.30 -118.13
N THR A 430 50.41 20.68 -118.68
CA THR A 430 51.22 21.31 -119.74
C THR A 430 50.37 21.70 -120.95
N SER A 431 49.35 20.91 -121.29
CA SER A 431 48.36 21.21 -122.35
C SER A 431 47.20 22.12 -121.90
N PHE A 432 47.05 22.43 -120.61
CA PHE A 432 45.87 23.13 -120.06
C PHE A 432 46.21 24.43 -119.28
N MET A 433 47.50 24.62 -118.94
CA MET A 433 48.12 25.94 -118.75
C MET A 433 48.05 26.79 -120.02
N GLN A 434 47.84 26.15 -121.18
CA GLN A 434 47.48 26.81 -122.44
C GLN A 434 46.02 27.30 -122.49
N VAL A 435 45.16 26.93 -121.50
CA VAL A 435 43.69 26.98 -121.65
C VAL A 435 42.94 27.70 -120.53
N LYS A 436 43.19 27.44 -119.23
CA LYS A 436 42.21 27.83 -118.18
C LYS A 436 42.78 28.60 -116.98
N THR A 437 42.54 29.92 -116.99
CA THR A 437 42.90 30.89 -115.93
C THR A 437 41.73 31.32 -115.02
N GLN A 438 40.62 30.57 -114.94
CA GLN A 438 39.38 31.06 -114.27
C GLN A 438 38.71 30.11 -113.25
N ILE A 439 39.01 30.36 -111.97
CA ILE A 439 38.10 30.56 -110.80
C ILE A 439 37.37 29.32 -110.17
N ASN A 440 36.85 29.47 -108.93
CA ASN A 440 36.80 28.48 -107.83
C ASN A 440 35.54 28.61 -106.91
N LYS A 441 35.15 27.51 -106.19
CA LYS A 441 34.51 27.29 -104.83
C LYS A 441 33.52 28.32 -104.18
N GLY A 442 32.70 28.05 -103.13
CA GLY A 442 32.56 26.96 -102.12
C GLY A 442 31.28 27.06 -101.21
N ASN A 443 31.28 26.58 -99.94
CA ASN A 443 30.07 26.18 -99.13
C ASN A 443 29.92 26.78 -97.67
N GLN A 444 28.70 26.64 -97.07
CA GLN A 444 28.28 26.18 -95.67
C GLN A 444 28.57 26.92 -94.32
N GLU A 445 27.74 26.66 -93.26
CA GLU A 445 27.99 26.84 -91.79
C GLU A 445 26.94 26.15 -90.80
N ASP A 446 27.09 26.21 -89.44
CA ASP A 446 26.51 25.31 -88.34
C ASP A 446 26.15 25.96 -86.93
N GLN A 447 25.54 25.24 -85.91
CA GLN A 447 25.30 25.61 -84.43
C GLN A 447 24.55 24.50 -83.56
N HIS A 448 24.27 24.43 -82.21
CA HIS A 448 24.62 25.05 -80.87
C HIS A 448 24.21 24.15 -79.60
N LEU A 449 24.16 24.62 -78.30
CA LEU A 449 24.01 23.86 -76.99
C LEU A 449 22.96 24.38 -75.89
N ILE A 450 22.78 23.73 -74.68
CA ILE A 450 21.65 23.90 -73.65
C ILE A 450 22.02 23.70 -72.11
N PRO A 451 21.31 24.26 -71.05
CA PRO A 451 21.64 24.21 -69.57
C PRO A 451 20.61 23.59 -68.49
N GLN A 452 20.61 24.05 -67.20
CA GLN A 452 20.27 23.36 -65.88
C GLN A 452 18.87 23.62 -65.16
N LYS A 453 18.58 23.04 -63.95
CA LYS A 453 17.32 23.19 -63.11
C LYS A 453 17.42 22.96 -61.55
N ILE A 454 16.55 23.62 -60.74
CA ILE A 454 16.17 23.28 -59.31
C ILE A 454 14.66 23.54 -59.02
N CYS A 455 14.08 23.04 -57.90
CA CYS A 455 12.63 23.20 -57.57
C CYS A 455 12.10 24.65 -57.55
N ARG A 456 12.90 25.65 -57.13
CA ARG A 456 12.49 27.07 -57.14
C ARG A 456 12.30 27.60 -58.58
N ASP A 457 12.92 26.95 -59.56
CA ASP A 457 12.89 27.30 -60.98
C ASP A 457 11.90 26.41 -61.77
N VAL A 458 11.16 25.51 -61.11
CA VAL A 458 10.18 24.62 -61.76
C VAL A 458 8.89 25.38 -62.04
N ASN A 459 8.86 26.07 -63.17
CA ASN A 459 7.62 26.56 -63.76
C ASN A 459 6.85 25.39 -64.38
N SER A 460 5.62 25.16 -63.93
CA SER A 460 4.71 24.13 -64.45
C SER A 460 3.25 24.53 -64.21
N THR A 461 2.33 23.97 -65.00
CA THR A 461 0.88 24.01 -64.73
C THR A 461 0.52 23.25 -63.46
N ASP A 462 1.17 22.11 -63.24
CA ASP A 462 0.72 21.11 -62.27
C ASP A 462 1.11 21.48 -60.84
N GLU A 463 0.20 21.25 -59.89
CA GLU A 463 0.39 21.60 -58.48
C GLU A 463 1.57 20.84 -57.83
N ARG A 464 1.86 19.63 -58.34
CA ARG A 464 2.89 18.72 -57.83
C ARG A 464 3.66 18.12 -59.01
N VAL A 465 4.97 18.38 -59.06
CA VAL A 465 5.84 17.94 -60.17
C VAL A 465 7.03 17.18 -59.62
N VAL A 466 7.36 16.03 -60.22
CA VAL A 466 8.55 15.27 -59.84
C VAL A 466 9.71 15.67 -60.75
N VAL A 467 10.85 16.07 -60.15
CA VAL A 467 12.07 16.49 -60.86
C VAL A 467 13.30 15.84 -60.26
N THR A 468 14.40 15.85 -61.01
CA THR A 468 15.73 15.51 -60.51
C THR A 468 16.50 16.80 -60.25
N LEU A 469 17.00 16.97 -59.02
CA LEU A 469 17.86 18.10 -58.64
C LEU A 469 19.28 17.94 -59.22
N THR A 470 20.08 19.02 -59.19
CA THR A 470 21.51 19.00 -59.58
C THR A 470 22.36 17.99 -58.80
N SER A 471 21.91 17.55 -57.62
CA SER A 471 22.53 16.49 -56.82
C SER A 471 22.20 15.06 -57.31
N GLY A 472 21.41 14.90 -58.37
CA GLY A 472 20.86 13.61 -58.81
C GLY A 472 19.67 13.12 -57.97
N LEU A 473 19.31 13.82 -56.89
CA LEU A 473 18.17 13.46 -56.05
C LEU A 473 16.83 13.76 -56.77
N LYS A 474 16.01 12.72 -56.95
CA LYS A 474 14.62 12.85 -57.40
C LYS A 474 13.76 13.35 -56.24
N VAL A 475 12.94 14.39 -56.47
CA VAL A 475 12.07 15.01 -55.47
C VAL A 475 10.72 15.41 -56.09
N MET A 476 9.69 15.58 -55.26
CA MET A 476 8.43 16.21 -55.66
C MET A 476 8.42 17.69 -55.20
N CYS A 477 8.32 18.62 -56.16
CA CYS A 477 8.13 20.04 -55.88
C CYS A 477 6.64 20.39 -55.78
N ASP A 478 6.27 21.28 -54.87
CA ASP A 478 5.02 22.05 -54.89
C ASP A 478 5.27 23.38 -55.60
N THR A 479 4.50 23.65 -56.66
CA THR A 479 4.68 24.81 -57.55
C THR A 479 3.69 25.94 -57.28
N LYS A 480 2.78 25.81 -56.29
CA LYS A 480 1.64 26.72 -56.10
C LYS A 480 1.50 27.23 -54.66
N THR A 481 1.67 26.40 -53.64
CA THR A 481 1.41 26.79 -52.25
C THR A 481 2.40 27.86 -51.80
N ASP A 482 1.90 28.98 -51.28
CA ASP A 482 2.71 30.11 -50.81
C ASP A 482 3.73 30.62 -51.86
N GLY A 483 3.35 30.62 -53.14
CA GLY A 483 4.24 30.98 -54.26
C GLY A 483 5.14 29.84 -54.77
N GLY A 484 5.01 28.63 -54.21
CA GLY A 484 5.71 27.43 -54.66
C GLY A 484 7.18 27.36 -54.23
N GLY A 485 7.93 26.50 -54.93
CA GLY A 485 9.35 26.24 -54.70
C GLY A 485 9.64 25.28 -53.55
N TRP A 486 8.63 24.64 -52.95
CA TRP A 486 8.81 23.71 -51.83
C TRP A 486 9.20 22.31 -52.32
N ILE A 487 10.19 21.70 -51.67
CA ILE A 487 10.53 20.28 -51.78
C ILE A 487 9.68 19.51 -50.76
N ILE A 488 8.78 18.65 -51.23
CA ILE A 488 7.99 17.78 -50.34
C ILE A 488 8.85 16.58 -49.94
N PHE A 489 8.94 16.33 -48.63
CA PHE A 489 9.69 15.21 -48.06
C PHE A 489 8.80 14.17 -47.37
N GLN A 490 7.56 14.52 -47.02
CA GLN A 490 6.55 13.60 -46.54
C GLN A 490 5.21 13.95 -47.19
N ARG A 491 4.47 12.95 -47.67
CA ARG A 491 3.12 13.13 -48.21
C ARG A 491 2.26 11.90 -47.94
N ARG A 492 1.03 12.13 -47.46
CA ARG A 492 0.02 11.09 -47.19
C ARG A 492 -1.37 11.61 -47.55
N ILE A 493 -2.11 10.84 -48.33
CA ILE A 493 -3.36 11.24 -49.00
C ILE A 493 -4.40 10.12 -49.09
N ASN A 494 -4.03 8.85 -48.88
CA ASN A 494 -4.91 7.69 -49.11
C ASN A 494 -4.59 6.43 -48.27
N GLY A 495 -3.45 6.36 -47.58
CA GLY A 495 -3.07 5.22 -46.73
C GLY A 495 -2.64 3.96 -47.48
N LYS A 496 -2.23 4.07 -48.75
CA LYS A 496 -1.71 2.94 -49.55
C LYS A 496 -0.27 2.59 -49.19
N VAL A 497 0.48 3.53 -48.62
CA VAL A 497 1.83 3.29 -48.09
C VAL A 497 1.75 3.21 -46.57
N ASP A 498 2.22 2.09 -46.03
CA ASP A 498 2.42 1.95 -44.58
C ASP A 498 3.63 2.78 -44.11
N PHE A 499 3.43 3.56 -43.04
CA PHE A 499 4.42 4.42 -42.39
C PHE A 499 4.94 3.82 -41.07
N TYR A 500 4.44 2.66 -40.64
CA TYR A 500 5.00 1.95 -39.48
C TYR A 500 6.26 1.18 -39.88
N ARG A 501 7.34 1.94 -40.15
CA ARG A 501 8.59 1.48 -40.75
C ARG A 501 9.79 1.54 -39.80
N GLY A 502 10.79 0.71 -40.08
CA GLY A 502 12.01 0.62 -39.27
C GLY A 502 13.01 1.74 -39.55
N TRP A 503 14.06 1.82 -38.73
CA TRP A 503 15.09 2.87 -38.80
C TRP A 503 15.73 2.97 -40.18
N LYS A 504 16.08 1.83 -40.77
CA LYS A 504 16.72 1.79 -42.10
C LYS A 504 15.81 2.37 -43.19
N GLU A 505 14.52 2.06 -43.16
CA GLU A 505 13.55 2.57 -44.14
C GLU A 505 13.33 4.07 -43.95
N TYR A 506 13.21 4.55 -42.71
CA TYR A 506 13.11 5.98 -42.42
C TYR A 506 14.38 6.77 -42.77
N ARG A 507 15.55 6.11 -42.73
CA ARG A 507 16.81 6.67 -43.19
C ARG A 507 16.88 6.74 -44.71
N ASP A 508 16.67 5.61 -45.38
CA ASP A 508 16.91 5.39 -46.81
C ASP A 508 15.77 5.91 -47.71
N GLY A 509 14.56 6.12 -47.15
CA GLY A 509 13.36 6.57 -47.85
C GLY A 509 12.42 5.43 -48.27
N PHE A 510 11.12 5.71 -48.39
CA PHE A 510 10.11 4.72 -48.79
C PHE A 510 8.85 5.34 -49.44
N GLY A 511 8.04 4.50 -50.09
CA GLY A 511 6.84 4.91 -50.86
C GLY A 511 7.17 5.26 -52.32
N ASP A 512 6.21 5.82 -53.04
CA ASP A 512 6.36 6.17 -54.46
C ASP A 512 5.52 7.40 -54.83
N TYR A 513 6.13 8.33 -55.57
CA TYR A 513 5.46 9.49 -56.15
C TYR A 513 4.26 9.13 -57.04
N ALA A 514 4.27 7.98 -57.72
CA ALA A 514 3.16 7.48 -58.54
C ALA A 514 1.98 6.93 -57.71
N ILE A 515 2.24 6.44 -56.50
CA ILE A 515 1.19 6.09 -55.52
C ILE A 515 0.64 7.36 -54.83
N GLY A 516 1.45 8.41 -54.81
CA GLY A 516 1.13 9.72 -54.25
C GLY A 516 1.43 9.85 -52.75
N GLU A 517 2.07 8.84 -52.15
CA GLU A 517 2.49 8.79 -50.75
C GLU A 517 3.94 8.33 -50.64
N PHE A 518 4.73 9.03 -49.83
CA PHE A 518 6.15 8.73 -49.63
C PHE A 518 6.74 9.42 -48.39
N TYR A 519 7.89 8.92 -47.96
CA TYR A 519 8.83 9.60 -47.08
C TYR A 519 10.22 9.63 -47.75
N LEU A 520 10.79 10.83 -47.94
CA LEU A 520 11.99 11.04 -48.75
C LEU A 520 13.24 10.35 -48.16
N GLY A 521 13.28 10.14 -46.85
CA GLY A 521 14.42 9.55 -46.13
C GLY A 521 15.21 10.61 -45.35
N ASN A 522 15.40 10.36 -44.06
CA ASN A 522 16.07 11.26 -43.12
C ASN A 522 17.48 11.64 -43.57
N GLU A 523 18.19 10.73 -44.25
CA GLU A 523 19.55 10.99 -44.72
C GLU A 523 19.60 12.03 -45.85
N TYR A 524 18.56 12.10 -46.70
CA TYR A 524 18.42 13.14 -47.73
C TYR A 524 17.93 14.45 -47.15
N ILE A 525 16.96 14.41 -46.21
CA ILE A 525 16.43 15.60 -45.54
C ILE A 525 17.54 16.29 -44.71
N SER A 526 18.39 15.51 -44.03
CA SER A 526 19.57 16.04 -43.34
C SER A 526 20.55 16.70 -44.30
N LYS A 527 20.92 16.05 -45.41
CA LYS A 527 21.85 16.61 -46.42
C LYS A 527 21.34 17.89 -47.10
N LEU A 528 20.04 18.00 -47.33
CA LEU A 528 19.42 19.23 -47.81
C LEU A 528 19.57 20.33 -46.74
N THR A 529 19.06 20.07 -45.54
CA THR A 529 18.98 21.07 -44.45
C THR A 529 20.29 21.36 -43.71
N SER A 530 21.36 20.59 -43.96
CA SER A 530 22.72 20.89 -43.52
C SER A 530 23.45 21.88 -44.43
N THR A 531 23.01 22.00 -45.69
CA THR A 531 23.75 22.71 -46.74
C THR A 531 23.31 24.16 -46.92
N ARG A 532 22.02 24.45 -46.65
CA ARG A 532 21.43 25.80 -46.72
C ARG A 532 20.34 25.94 -45.65
N ASN A 533 19.87 27.16 -45.41
CA ASN A 533 18.74 27.42 -44.52
C ASN A 533 17.42 27.10 -45.23
N PHE A 534 16.58 26.30 -44.58
CA PHE A 534 15.24 25.96 -45.06
C PHE A 534 14.19 26.38 -44.02
N ASP A 535 13.03 26.82 -44.49
CA ASP A 535 11.83 26.89 -43.68
C ASP A 535 10.99 25.62 -43.91
N LEU A 536 10.35 25.09 -42.87
CA LEU A 536 9.42 23.97 -42.92
C LEU A 536 7.99 24.48 -43.06
N ARG A 537 7.20 23.84 -43.92
CA ARG A 537 5.74 23.92 -43.95
C ARG A 537 5.14 22.53 -43.77
N ILE A 538 4.07 22.47 -42.99
CA ILE A 538 3.19 21.31 -42.88
C ILE A 538 1.78 21.77 -43.28
N ASP A 539 1.18 21.12 -44.26
CA ASP A 539 -0.22 21.31 -44.65
C ASP A 539 -0.99 20.03 -44.31
N PHE A 540 -2.14 20.12 -43.64
CA PHE A 540 -2.96 18.96 -43.28
C PHE A 540 -4.48 19.24 -43.34
N LYS A 541 -5.30 18.19 -43.45
CA LYS A 541 -6.77 18.32 -43.51
C LYS A 541 -7.47 17.40 -42.51
N TYR A 542 -8.51 17.94 -41.86
CA TYR A 542 -9.34 17.22 -40.92
C TYR A 542 -10.77 17.79 -40.92
N ASN A 543 -11.79 16.93 -40.88
CA ASN A 543 -13.22 17.29 -40.96
C ASN A 543 -13.52 18.35 -42.03
N HIS A 544 -13.03 18.11 -43.26
CA HIS A 544 -13.12 18.97 -44.45
C HIS A 544 -12.47 20.37 -44.35
N LYS A 545 -11.88 20.73 -43.21
CA LYS A 545 -11.07 21.94 -43.05
C LYS A 545 -9.61 21.68 -43.43
N THR A 546 -8.92 22.72 -43.90
CA THR A 546 -7.49 22.70 -44.25
C THR A 546 -6.72 23.59 -43.29
N TYR A 547 -5.63 23.05 -42.75
CA TYR A 547 -4.75 23.69 -41.78
C TYR A 547 -3.33 23.73 -42.34
N PHE A 548 -2.56 24.74 -41.94
CA PHE A 548 -1.14 24.82 -42.22
C PHE A 548 -0.39 25.44 -41.04
N VAL A 549 0.86 25.00 -40.90
CA VAL A 549 1.84 25.54 -39.95
C VAL A 549 3.20 25.62 -40.62
N GLU A 550 3.99 26.60 -40.23
CA GLU A 550 5.32 26.86 -40.76
C GLU A 550 6.29 27.19 -39.62
N TYR A 551 7.54 26.73 -39.77
CA TYR A 551 8.61 26.91 -38.82
C TYR A 551 9.86 27.40 -39.55
N SER A 552 10.41 28.54 -39.14
CA SER A 552 11.67 29.02 -39.72
C SER A 552 12.85 28.11 -39.37
N ASP A 553 13.92 28.17 -40.16
CA ASP A 553 15.24 27.63 -39.79
C ASP A 553 15.23 26.12 -39.46
N PHE A 554 14.38 25.36 -40.16
CA PHE A 554 14.23 23.91 -40.03
C PHE A 554 15.47 23.16 -40.50
N ARG A 555 15.91 22.20 -39.67
CA ARG A 555 16.91 21.20 -40.04
C ARG A 555 16.79 19.95 -39.18
N ILE A 556 17.27 18.84 -39.70
CA ILE A 556 17.52 17.63 -38.91
C ILE A 556 19.01 17.28 -38.95
N LEU A 557 19.58 16.97 -37.80
CA LEU A 557 21.00 16.60 -37.70
C LEU A 557 21.27 15.24 -38.38
N ASN A 558 22.53 14.81 -38.47
CA ASN A 558 22.90 13.56 -39.16
C ASN A 558 22.54 12.28 -38.36
N GLU A 559 22.80 11.09 -38.93
CA GLU A 559 22.52 9.80 -38.26
C GLU A 559 23.22 9.65 -36.90
N THR A 560 24.44 10.18 -36.76
CA THR A 560 25.19 10.18 -35.49
C THR A 560 24.46 10.95 -34.39
N ASN A 561 23.77 12.03 -34.75
CA ASN A 561 22.90 12.81 -33.87
C ASN A 561 21.43 12.32 -33.92
N LYS A 562 21.19 11.10 -34.42
CA LYS A 562 19.89 10.42 -34.49
C LYS A 562 18.78 11.27 -35.13
N TYR A 563 19.13 12.02 -36.17
CA TYR A 563 18.22 12.92 -36.89
C TYR A 563 17.49 13.94 -36.00
N GLN A 564 18.15 14.45 -34.96
CA GLN A 564 17.58 15.42 -34.01
C GLN A 564 16.94 16.62 -34.72
N LEU A 565 15.68 16.90 -34.40
CA LEU A 565 14.91 18.02 -34.94
C LEU A 565 15.43 19.36 -34.41
N LYS A 566 15.51 20.37 -35.29
CA LYS A 566 15.62 21.79 -34.92
C LYS A 566 14.59 22.58 -35.72
N ILE A 567 13.81 23.40 -35.04
CA ILE A 567 12.87 24.37 -35.61
C ILE A 567 12.98 25.72 -34.89
N GLY A 568 12.78 26.79 -35.66
CA GLY A 568 12.78 28.19 -35.23
C GLY A 568 11.38 28.72 -34.96
N LYS A 569 11.01 29.84 -35.60
CA LYS A 569 9.79 30.60 -35.28
C LYS A 569 8.55 29.99 -35.96
N TYR A 570 7.53 29.73 -35.16
CA TYR A 570 6.19 29.32 -35.60
C TYR A 570 5.39 30.45 -36.28
N LYS A 571 4.63 30.10 -37.32
CA LYS A 571 3.42 30.80 -37.80
C LYS A 571 2.43 29.76 -38.36
N GLY A 572 1.12 30.03 -38.37
CA GLY A 572 0.15 29.08 -38.92
C GLY A 572 -1.30 29.46 -38.65
N ASN A 573 -2.24 28.57 -38.99
CA ASN A 573 -3.67 28.69 -38.66
C ASN A 573 -4.20 27.53 -37.77
N ALA A 574 -3.29 26.78 -37.12
CA ALA A 574 -3.57 25.78 -36.10
C ALA A 574 -2.91 26.16 -34.76
N SER A 575 -2.90 25.24 -33.79
CA SER A 575 -2.00 25.30 -32.63
C SER A 575 -0.59 24.81 -33.00
N ASP A 576 0.41 25.23 -32.22
CA ASP A 576 1.80 24.77 -32.34
C ASP A 576 2.05 23.49 -31.51
N ASP A 577 1.56 22.37 -32.04
CA ASP A 577 1.72 21.05 -31.40
C ASP A 577 3.02 20.36 -31.87
N PHE A 578 3.88 21.03 -32.63
CA PHE A 578 5.13 20.48 -33.16
C PHE A 578 6.39 21.07 -32.51
N SER A 579 6.35 22.31 -31.99
CA SER A 579 7.40 22.86 -31.12
C SER A 579 7.67 22.02 -29.87
N TYR A 580 6.71 21.21 -29.40
CA TYR A 580 6.91 20.24 -28.33
C TYR A 580 8.04 19.23 -28.62
N HIS A 581 8.21 18.85 -29.90
CA HIS A 581 9.22 17.92 -30.40
C HIS A 581 10.57 18.59 -30.71
N ASN A 582 10.68 19.91 -30.59
CA ASN A 582 11.90 20.64 -30.94
C ASN A 582 13.07 20.15 -30.05
N ASN A 583 14.22 19.88 -30.67
CA ASN A 583 15.39 19.24 -30.06
C ASN A 583 15.26 17.75 -29.71
N MET A 584 14.16 17.07 -30.05
CA MET A 584 14.06 15.62 -29.82
C MET A 584 14.78 14.82 -30.91
N GLN A 585 15.23 13.62 -30.54
CA GLN A 585 15.83 12.64 -31.46
C GLN A 585 14.71 11.87 -32.17
N PHE A 586 14.98 11.34 -33.37
CA PHE A 586 14.00 10.54 -34.09
C PHE A 586 13.95 9.11 -33.51
N SER A 587 12.77 8.51 -33.38
CA SER A 587 12.59 7.13 -32.90
C SER A 587 11.70 6.32 -33.84
N THR A 588 12.02 5.03 -33.97
CA THR A 588 11.27 4.00 -34.72
C THR A 588 10.99 2.80 -33.81
N PHE A 589 10.09 1.90 -34.21
CA PHE A 589 9.76 0.72 -33.39
C PHE A 589 10.95 -0.20 -33.12
N ASP A 590 11.97 -0.17 -33.99
CA ASP A 590 13.23 -0.94 -33.91
C ASP A 590 14.42 -0.13 -33.34
N ARG A 591 14.26 1.19 -33.13
CA ARG A 591 15.30 2.05 -32.55
C ARG A 591 14.70 3.17 -31.71
N ASP A 592 14.68 2.93 -30.40
CA ASP A 592 14.28 3.91 -29.40
C ASP A 592 15.36 4.98 -29.20
N ASN A 593 14.95 6.24 -29.21
CA ASN A 593 15.75 7.41 -28.87
C ASN A 593 14.92 8.51 -28.17
N ASP A 594 13.72 8.19 -27.65
CA ASP A 594 12.84 9.20 -27.06
C ASP A 594 13.12 9.44 -25.56
N VAL A 595 12.19 10.09 -24.84
CA VAL A 595 12.39 10.55 -23.45
C VAL A 595 11.43 9.85 -22.48
N ASP A 596 10.52 9.00 -22.97
CA ASP A 596 9.75 8.11 -22.11
C ASP A 596 10.60 6.91 -21.65
N THR A 597 10.08 6.16 -20.69
CA THR A 597 10.60 4.85 -20.26
C THR A 597 10.21 3.71 -21.21
N ARG A 598 9.40 3.99 -22.24
CA ARG A 598 8.78 3.03 -23.16
C ARG A 598 8.84 3.61 -24.57
N ASN A 599 9.34 2.84 -25.54
CA ASN A 599 9.39 3.26 -26.94
C ASN A 599 8.03 3.78 -27.45
N CYS A 600 7.93 5.09 -27.68
CA CYS A 600 6.69 5.75 -28.11
C CYS A 600 6.31 5.39 -29.54
N ALA A 601 7.29 5.13 -30.42
CA ALA A 601 7.07 4.69 -31.79
C ALA A 601 6.36 3.32 -31.86
N LEU A 602 6.70 2.42 -30.94
CA LEU A 602 6.07 1.11 -30.75
C LEU A 602 4.64 1.24 -30.20
N LEU A 603 4.43 2.08 -29.18
CA LEU A 603 3.12 2.28 -28.55
C LEU A 603 2.11 2.98 -29.48
N PHE A 604 2.58 3.97 -30.23
CA PHE A 604 1.75 4.91 -30.98
C PHE A 604 1.94 4.83 -32.51
N THR A 605 2.47 3.71 -32.98
CA THR A 605 2.42 3.22 -34.36
C THR A 605 2.82 4.26 -35.42
N GLY A 606 4.07 4.72 -35.36
CA GLY A 606 4.68 5.59 -36.36
C GLY A 606 6.12 5.93 -35.96
N ALA A 607 6.88 6.58 -36.82
CA ALA A 607 8.21 7.09 -36.46
C ALA A 607 8.22 8.62 -36.44
N TRP A 608 8.75 9.19 -35.36
CA TRP A 608 8.66 10.62 -35.08
C TRP A 608 9.76 11.11 -34.14
N TRP A 609 9.82 12.42 -33.95
CA TRP A 609 10.71 13.09 -32.99
C TRP A 609 10.09 13.12 -31.57
N TYR A 610 9.76 11.94 -31.04
CA TYR A 610 9.05 11.81 -29.77
C TYR A 610 9.83 12.37 -28.57
N LYS A 611 9.10 12.90 -27.57
CA LYS A 611 9.62 13.35 -26.27
C LYS A 611 9.14 12.36 -25.19
N ALA A 612 8.29 12.78 -24.26
CA ALA A 612 7.42 11.88 -23.52
C ALA A 612 6.23 11.57 -24.43
N CYS A 613 6.51 10.81 -25.49
CA CYS A 613 5.66 10.62 -26.66
C CYS A 613 5.27 11.93 -27.37
N HIS A 614 4.00 12.22 -27.66
CA HIS A 614 3.63 13.26 -28.64
C HIS A 614 2.33 14.05 -28.36
N TYR A 615 2.31 15.30 -28.85
CA TYR A 615 1.07 16.04 -29.20
C TYR A 615 0.78 16.04 -30.71
N SER A 616 1.69 15.54 -31.55
CA SER A 616 1.48 15.38 -32.99
C SER A 616 2.31 14.22 -33.52
N ASN A 617 1.73 13.37 -34.36
CA ASN A 617 2.39 12.23 -35.01
C ASN A 617 1.78 12.06 -36.41
N LEU A 618 2.27 12.84 -37.38
CA LEU A 618 1.73 12.82 -38.75
C LEU A 618 2.16 11.58 -39.56
N ASN A 619 3.04 10.75 -38.96
CA ASN A 619 3.44 9.44 -39.46
C ASN A 619 2.65 8.28 -38.81
N GLY A 620 1.66 8.57 -37.95
CA GLY A 620 0.81 7.56 -37.29
C GLY A 620 0.03 6.66 -38.25
N GLN A 621 -0.63 5.62 -37.74
CA GLN A 621 -1.45 4.70 -38.53
C GLN A 621 -2.58 5.45 -39.26
N TRP A 622 -2.63 5.33 -40.59
CA TRP A 622 -3.55 6.14 -41.41
C TRP A 622 -5.02 5.78 -41.13
N GLY A 623 -5.85 6.80 -40.89
CA GLY A 623 -7.28 6.61 -40.64
C GLY A 623 -7.62 5.96 -39.29
N SER A 624 -6.63 5.61 -38.46
CA SER A 624 -6.86 4.96 -37.17
C SER A 624 -7.60 5.88 -36.19
N LYS A 625 -8.47 5.26 -35.39
CA LYS A 625 -9.23 5.89 -34.30
C LYS A 625 -8.80 5.37 -32.92
N GLU A 626 -7.84 4.46 -32.88
CA GLU A 626 -7.23 4.02 -31.62
C GLU A 626 -6.46 5.17 -30.98
N TYR A 627 -6.58 5.29 -29.66
CA TYR A 627 -6.05 6.43 -28.91
C TYR A 627 -4.55 6.63 -29.17
N SER A 628 -4.22 7.82 -29.67
CA SER A 628 -2.88 8.30 -30.00
C SER A 628 -2.14 7.56 -31.13
N LYS A 629 -2.77 6.57 -31.79
CA LYS A 629 -2.19 5.81 -32.91
C LYS A 629 -2.44 6.43 -34.29
N GLY A 630 -3.52 7.20 -34.44
CA GLY A 630 -3.86 7.87 -35.70
C GLY A 630 -2.81 8.90 -36.14
N ALA A 631 -2.81 9.25 -37.43
CA ALA A 631 -1.97 10.35 -37.94
C ALA A 631 -2.53 11.69 -37.43
N ASN A 632 -2.01 12.21 -36.30
CA ASN A 632 -2.74 13.16 -35.45
C ASN A 632 -2.03 14.51 -35.20
N TRP A 633 -2.83 15.47 -34.74
CA TRP A 633 -2.42 16.81 -34.26
C TRP A 633 -3.40 17.19 -33.15
N GLU A 634 -2.96 17.15 -31.88
CA GLU A 634 -3.81 17.11 -30.68
C GLU A 634 -4.88 18.20 -30.68
N SER A 635 -4.52 19.46 -30.92
CA SER A 635 -5.45 20.58 -30.87
C SER A 635 -6.54 20.56 -31.95
N ILE A 636 -6.40 19.71 -32.97
CA ILE A 636 -7.26 19.70 -34.17
C ILE A 636 -8.01 18.36 -34.30
N THR A 637 -7.31 17.24 -34.13
CA THR A 637 -7.89 15.88 -34.24
C THR A 637 -8.22 15.27 -32.89
N GLY A 638 -7.66 15.81 -31.79
CA GLY A 638 -7.46 15.06 -30.56
C GLY A 638 -6.60 13.81 -30.77
N PHE A 639 -6.54 12.96 -29.76
CA PHE A 639 -5.86 11.67 -29.83
C PHE A 639 -6.71 10.54 -30.45
N GLY A 640 -8.03 10.73 -30.60
CA GLY A 640 -8.97 9.69 -31.06
C GLY A 640 -9.26 9.68 -32.58
N ALA A 641 -8.50 10.41 -33.38
CA ALA A 641 -8.73 10.51 -34.83
C ALA A 641 -7.44 10.74 -35.63
N SER A 642 -7.57 10.59 -36.95
CA SER A 642 -6.52 10.81 -37.95
C SER A 642 -6.90 11.98 -38.88
N VAL A 643 -5.90 12.72 -39.36
CA VAL A 643 -6.03 13.60 -40.53
C VAL A 643 -6.38 12.76 -41.78
N SER A 644 -6.98 13.41 -42.79
CA SER A 644 -7.30 12.82 -44.10
C SER A 644 -6.38 13.28 -45.24
N PHE A 645 -5.43 14.16 -44.95
CA PHE A 645 -4.36 14.61 -45.83
C PHE A 645 -3.23 15.18 -44.96
N VAL A 646 -1.97 14.92 -45.33
CA VAL A 646 -0.82 15.68 -44.83
C VAL A 646 0.30 15.76 -45.88
N GLU A 647 0.97 16.90 -45.91
CA GLU A 647 2.30 17.09 -46.49
C GLU A 647 3.23 17.74 -45.46
N MET A 648 4.49 17.29 -45.43
CA MET A 648 5.59 18.07 -44.86
C MET A 648 6.58 18.41 -45.97
N LYS A 649 6.91 19.69 -46.10
CA LYS A 649 7.72 20.23 -47.20
C LYS A 649 8.63 21.36 -46.74
N ILE A 650 9.82 21.44 -47.34
CA ILE A 650 10.84 22.43 -47.01
C ILE A 650 11.10 23.34 -48.20
N ARG A 651 11.37 24.62 -47.95
CA ARG A 651 11.79 25.56 -48.98
C ARG A 651 13.03 26.29 -48.53
N GLU A 652 14.04 26.33 -49.40
CA GLU A 652 15.23 27.16 -49.20
C GLU A 652 14.79 28.62 -49.03
N ARG A 653 15.44 29.36 -48.14
CA ARG A 653 15.09 30.75 -47.82
C ARG A 653 15.78 31.74 -48.77
#